data_AF-E4X1C1-F1
#
_entry.id   AF-E4X1C1-F1
#
_cell.length_a   1.000
_cell.length_b   1.000
_cell.length_c   1.000
_cell.angle_alpha   90.00
_cell.angle_beta   90.00
_cell.angle_gamma   90.00
#
_symmetry.space_group_name_H-M   'P 1'
#
loop_
_entity.id
_entity.type
_entity.pdbx_description
1 polymer ?
#
loop_
_entity_poly.entity_id
_entity_poly.type
_entity_poly.pdbx_seq_one_letter_code
_entity_poly.pdbx_strand_id
1 'polypeptide(L)'
;MVTGKGLRWNSFERVLRSKVVDPRSKTKNSGIQPLFLAELASSKLKTTHVRSSNNFMPLSTNAHREFLYKFVPSIEDENIKFAFIPTYRRDKVVSIRYLFNQSNEISFGFDLDVTEDIEENSSLADILNRINDVEFDRNQAFSATDDLKSIINMFRKRRSTNRSKRSAFANDASIFLCKNMNGQVFFPVWDRCGEAPSSKTYQQNTAPESVQCWCDDGCLDRQDCCTDFLTSCKGEQSFQNSECIAEKDFECSDSSFEGTTILISTDGFRESYLSERKEFLPTYMKFRECGSFPEFMEPSYPSKTFPNHHTLMTGLYPGQHGIVANKWYDWKKDASCNVFSANTGEHPCNVSSPEEGWWSGDPFWNTVERHDMISASCLWAGNDLTINGEQPTYFWDYGTYGEEPFGYRIYQMLKWLNLPPYPGSGPKEGFRPKFLTLYFDEPDHIGHGFGPYDASGELDAALKRVDFQLQQLMDGLKLYNLEKCVNIVLTTDHGMEQALCEDMVAIAPVFDAANPEIMKTTNFLTKTTTAQMGGLMGSNKSDSFNVMEVIDTVKCTWHGNSFKVWDKYFAPKRLHYDNASPAIEVLLFYMKREAKIIDYPWDSCSDEGYKGNHGWDTKYGGMKVPLTLYGPKIRPNVVLPPIQNVEVFRLLMDLLGIKSKSPKLMQQFYSKQFSLDGRFEPALKRPTNPAKQPVFSGDVSFPTGVTYNKSSEIAFDVNHKFATYAKCIELDECIQKLKLGFEENPMLEFFDDPFWWHTLKDDMLPRIFTNNVKSLRFGAAFDTTGTGVYVPPTQWMSRTENKWCNRQGVYQPSHMYFILEDEEGSLYPALYPWRHNTSASFESEYSPCIVINEEETRQLYFGNFNCRLTFFIPFVEWWQEKLEIHSVRLLEIERMTGMEFLGEEDRVRRVALRSTMNVEGDLDWAFKEPSSSSVAALCSFLSFSFLFQLIIN
;
A
#
# COMPACT_ATOMS: atom_id res chain seq x y z
N MET A 1 10.66 -14.48 53.35
CA MET A 1 10.88 -15.75 54.08
C MET A 1 9.87 -16.78 53.63
N VAL A 2 10.28 -17.79 52.86
CA VAL A 2 9.81 -19.17 52.98
C VAL A 2 11.04 -20.04 52.74
N THR A 3 11.48 -20.69 53.81
CA THR A 3 12.64 -21.57 53.88
C THR A 3 12.18 -23.03 53.72
N GLY A 4 12.94 -23.83 52.98
CA GLY A 4 13.18 -25.21 53.40
C GLY A 4 12.88 -26.33 52.40
N LYS A 5 13.98 -26.83 51.83
CA LYS A 5 14.28 -28.24 51.49
C LYS A 5 13.68 -28.83 50.21
N GLY A 6 14.55 -28.89 49.19
CA GLY A 6 14.98 -30.20 48.70
C GLY A 6 14.65 -30.56 47.25
N LEU A 7 15.14 -29.79 46.27
CA LEU A 7 15.28 -30.29 44.89
C LEU A 7 16.68 -29.98 44.33
N ARG A 8 17.28 -31.02 43.74
CA ARG A 8 18.70 -31.17 43.36
C ARG A 8 19.18 -30.10 42.37
N TRP A 9 20.41 -29.63 42.60
CA TRP A 9 21.20 -28.68 41.82
C TRP A 9 21.70 -29.17 40.44
N ASN A 10 20.94 -30.02 39.73
CA ASN A 10 21.31 -30.52 38.38
C ASN A 10 20.35 -30.11 37.26
N SER A 11 19.43 -29.19 37.53
CA SER A 11 18.44 -28.70 36.55
C SER A 11 18.73 -27.27 36.05
N PHE A 12 19.63 -26.54 36.71
CA PHE A 12 19.87 -25.12 36.40
C PHE A 12 21.00 -24.89 35.37
N GLU A 13 21.96 -25.81 35.24
CA GLU A 13 23.01 -25.71 34.22
C GLU A 13 22.51 -26.08 32.79
N ARG A 14 21.37 -26.78 32.69
CA ARG A 14 20.79 -27.17 31.39
C ARG A 14 20.03 -26.03 30.71
N VAL A 15 19.58 -25.03 31.46
CA VAL A 15 18.86 -23.87 30.94
C VAL A 15 19.82 -22.79 30.46
N LEU A 16 20.98 -22.62 31.11
CA LEU A 16 21.94 -21.56 30.76
C LEU A 16 22.94 -21.93 29.66
N ARG A 17 23.15 -23.22 29.33
CA ARG A 17 23.91 -23.61 28.11
C ARG A 17 23.09 -23.59 26.82
N SER A 18 21.80 -23.27 26.88
CA SER A 18 20.92 -23.20 25.70
C SER A 18 20.79 -21.80 25.08
N LYS A 19 21.49 -20.78 25.63
CA LYS A 19 21.34 -19.37 25.20
C LYS A 19 22.64 -18.66 24.81
N VAL A 20 23.67 -19.39 24.39
CA VAL A 20 24.72 -18.83 23.53
C VAL A 20 24.85 -19.75 22.33
N VAL A 21 24.05 -19.47 21.31
CA VAL A 21 24.08 -20.16 20.03
C VAL A 21 24.71 -19.18 19.05
N ASP A 22 25.89 -19.54 18.53
CA ASP A 22 26.53 -18.90 17.38
C ASP A 22 25.49 -18.66 16.27
N PRO A 23 25.36 -17.44 15.71
CA PRO A 23 24.38 -17.10 14.68
C PRO A 23 24.43 -17.99 13.43
N ARG A 24 25.42 -18.88 13.27
CA ARG A 24 25.55 -19.78 12.12
C ARG A 24 24.86 -21.15 12.24
N SER A 25 24.22 -21.47 13.37
CA SER A 25 23.77 -22.88 13.63
C SER A 25 22.26 -23.15 13.68
N LYS A 26 21.38 -22.17 13.39
CA LYS A 26 19.91 -22.37 13.36
C LYS A 26 19.25 -22.28 11.98
N THR A 27 20.00 -22.54 10.90
CA THR A 27 19.43 -22.82 9.57
C THR A 27 19.26 -24.33 9.38
N LYS A 28 18.34 -24.93 10.16
CA LYS A 28 17.88 -26.31 9.95
C LYS A 28 16.37 -26.38 10.14
N ASN A 29 15.64 -25.73 9.25
CA ASN A 29 14.46 -26.27 8.59
C ASN A 29 14.04 -25.29 7.48
N SER A 30 13.88 -25.85 6.27
CA SER A 30 13.58 -25.18 4.99
C SER A 30 14.47 -23.98 4.63
N GLY A 31 15.75 -24.25 4.41
CA GLY A 31 16.64 -23.36 3.67
C GLY A 31 17.45 -24.18 2.67
N ILE A 32 17.47 -23.74 1.40
CA ILE A 32 18.43 -24.22 0.41
C ILE A 32 19.82 -23.88 0.96
N GLN A 33 20.56 -24.88 1.44
CA GLN A 33 21.99 -24.70 1.68
C GLN A 33 22.74 -25.04 0.39
N PRO A 34 23.50 -24.11 -0.21
CA PRO A 34 24.47 -24.46 -1.23
C PRO A 34 25.64 -25.18 -0.55
N LEU A 35 25.80 -26.47 -0.83
CA LEU A 35 27.01 -27.21 -0.48
C LEU A 35 28.13 -26.78 -1.43
N PHE A 36 28.97 -25.83 -0.98
CA PHE A 36 30.24 -25.51 -1.62
C PHE A 36 31.26 -26.62 -1.31
N LEU A 37 31.50 -27.52 -2.27
CA LEU A 37 32.66 -28.42 -2.27
C LEU A 37 33.81 -27.72 -3.00
N ALA A 38 34.62 -26.96 -2.27
CA ALA A 38 35.80 -26.29 -2.81
C ALA A 38 37.07 -27.17 -2.89
N GLU A 39 36.99 -28.49 -2.66
CA GLU A 39 38.19 -29.35 -2.47
C GLU A 39 38.30 -30.56 -3.42
N LEU A 40 37.88 -30.44 -4.69
CA LEU A 40 38.20 -31.44 -5.73
C LEU A 40 38.88 -30.85 -6.97
N ALA A 41 39.55 -29.71 -6.84
CA ALA A 41 40.41 -29.17 -7.88
C ALA A 41 41.85 -29.72 -7.74
N SER A 42 42.06 -30.97 -8.18
CA SER A 42 43.39 -31.49 -8.52
C SER A 42 43.26 -32.89 -9.14
N SER A 43 43.65 -33.04 -10.40
CA SER A 43 43.64 -34.27 -11.21
C SER A 43 44.62 -35.37 -10.78
N LYS A 44 44.94 -35.45 -9.50
CA LYS A 44 45.78 -36.52 -8.92
C LYS A 44 45.12 -37.20 -7.73
N LEU A 45 43.99 -37.87 -7.95
CA LEU A 45 43.44 -38.80 -6.96
C LEU A 45 42.94 -40.07 -7.66
N LYS A 46 43.87 -40.98 -7.98
CA LYS A 46 43.54 -42.34 -8.46
C LYS A 46 43.02 -43.28 -7.36
N THR A 47 42.98 -42.85 -6.11
CA THR A 47 42.41 -43.61 -5.00
C THR A 47 42.14 -42.65 -3.85
N THR A 48 40.89 -42.22 -3.69
CA THR A 48 40.42 -41.64 -2.43
C THR A 48 38.95 -41.97 -2.30
N HIS A 49 38.63 -42.70 -1.24
CA HIS A 49 37.26 -43.05 -0.89
C HIS A 49 36.39 -41.80 -0.87
N VAL A 50 35.39 -41.77 -1.74
CA VAL A 50 34.24 -40.86 -1.65
C VAL A 50 33.70 -41.03 -0.23
N ARG A 51 34.01 -40.09 0.67
CA ARG A 51 33.29 -39.96 1.93
C ARG A 51 31.90 -39.48 1.54
N SER A 52 31.07 -40.48 1.29
CA SER A 52 29.73 -40.37 0.82
C SER A 52 28.91 -39.43 1.70
N SER A 53 28.17 -38.55 1.04
CA SER A 53 26.91 -37.95 1.48
C SER A 53 25.82 -38.99 1.80
N ASN A 54 26.15 -40.25 2.09
CA ASN A 54 25.22 -41.32 2.46
C ASN A 54 24.44 -41.02 3.75
N ASN A 55 24.79 -39.98 4.51
CA ASN A 55 24.04 -39.57 5.70
C ASN A 55 22.94 -38.53 5.44
N PHE A 56 22.75 -38.06 4.20
CA PHE A 56 21.68 -37.09 3.86
C PHE A 56 20.71 -37.55 2.77
N MET A 57 20.94 -38.70 2.15
CA MET A 57 19.97 -39.34 1.26
C MET A 57 19.86 -40.84 1.61
N PRO A 58 18.65 -41.38 1.84
CA PRO A 58 18.50 -42.83 1.92
C PRO A 58 18.97 -43.45 0.60
N LEU A 59 19.75 -44.54 0.69
CA LEU A 59 20.33 -45.33 -0.41
C LEU A 59 19.30 -45.90 -1.43
N SER A 60 18.03 -45.54 -1.32
CA SER A 60 16.93 -46.07 -2.13
C SER A 60 16.66 -45.29 -3.43
N THR A 61 17.30 -44.16 -3.70
CA THR A 61 17.14 -43.46 -4.98
C THR A 61 18.27 -43.85 -5.93
N ASN A 62 18.05 -44.89 -6.75
CA ASN A 62 19.04 -45.43 -7.70
C ASN A 62 19.59 -44.35 -8.66
N ALA A 63 18.76 -43.39 -9.09
CA ALA A 63 19.11 -42.37 -10.09
C ALA A 63 20.30 -41.47 -9.72
N HIS A 64 20.32 -40.92 -8.48
CA HIS A 64 21.42 -40.05 -8.02
C HIS A 64 22.74 -40.82 -7.93
N ARG A 65 22.68 -42.06 -7.43
CA ARG A 65 23.86 -42.93 -7.28
C ARG A 65 24.43 -43.29 -8.65
N GLU A 66 23.62 -43.78 -9.57
CA GLU A 66 24.09 -44.16 -10.91
C GLU A 66 24.66 -42.96 -11.68
N PHE A 67 24.07 -41.77 -11.57
CA PHE A 67 24.63 -40.56 -12.18
C PHE A 67 26.03 -40.22 -11.62
N LEU A 68 26.20 -40.26 -10.30
CA LEU A 68 27.51 -39.99 -9.67
C LEU A 68 28.56 -41.07 -9.95
N TYR A 69 28.17 -42.33 -10.11
CA TYR A 69 29.12 -43.44 -10.31
C TYR A 69 29.43 -43.75 -11.77
N LYS A 70 28.52 -43.47 -12.71
CA LYS A 70 28.72 -43.75 -14.14
C LYS A 70 29.02 -42.51 -14.97
N PHE A 71 28.31 -41.41 -14.74
CA PHE A 71 28.41 -40.22 -15.59
C PHE A 71 29.52 -39.26 -15.14
N VAL A 72 29.62 -38.97 -13.84
CA VAL A 72 30.66 -38.05 -13.33
C VAL A 72 32.09 -38.56 -13.65
N PRO A 73 32.42 -39.85 -13.50
CA PRO A 73 33.75 -40.35 -13.85
C PRO A 73 34.03 -40.38 -15.35
N SER A 74 33.01 -40.30 -16.22
CA SER A 74 33.19 -40.20 -17.68
C SER A 74 33.45 -38.78 -18.17
N ILE A 75 33.41 -37.77 -17.29
CA ILE A 75 33.78 -36.39 -17.64
C ILE A 75 35.31 -36.28 -17.58
N GLU A 76 35.98 -36.35 -18.73
CA GLU A 76 37.44 -36.28 -18.84
C GLU A 76 38.02 -34.85 -18.80
N ASP A 77 37.18 -33.80 -18.78
CA ASP A 77 37.62 -32.40 -18.76
C ASP A 77 37.80 -31.87 -17.33
N GLU A 78 39.06 -31.70 -16.92
CA GLU A 78 39.47 -31.19 -15.61
C GLU A 78 39.00 -29.74 -15.33
N ASN A 79 38.52 -29.01 -16.35
CA ASN A 79 38.01 -27.65 -16.22
C ASN A 79 36.51 -27.59 -15.89
N ILE A 80 35.81 -28.72 -15.86
CA ILE A 80 34.39 -28.77 -15.51
C ILE A 80 34.27 -28.96 -13.99
N LYS A 81 33.88 -27.88 -13.31
CA LYS A 81 33.45 -27.92 -11.91
C LYS A 81 31.97 -28.26 -11.87
N PHE A 82 31.55 -29.14 -10.97
CA PHE A 82 30.13 -29.40 -10.78
C PHE A 82 29.73 -29.33 -9.32
N ALA A 83 28.48 -28.94 -9.08
CA ALA A 83 27.82 -28.91 -7.78
C ALA A 83 26.43 -29.52 -7.92
N PHE A 84 25.82 -29.94 -6.82
CA PHE A 84 24.43 -30.35 -6.84
C PHE A 84 23.66 -29.82 -5.63
N ILE A 85 22.37 -29.53 -5.84
CA ILE A 85 21.49 -28.92 -4.85
C ILE A 85 20.23 -29.82 -4.75
N PRO A 86 20.07 -30.57 -3.66
CA PRO A 86 18.86 -31.33 -3.43
C PRO A 86 17.68 -30.44 -3.04
N THR A 87 16.52 -30.71 -3.63
CA THR A 87 15.23 -30.17 -3.24
C THR A 87 14.51 -31.20 -2.38
N TYR A 88 14.02 -30.77 -1.22
CA TYR A 88 13.31 -31.62 -0.28
C TYR A 88 11.82 -31.31 -0.30
N ARG A 89 10.99 -32.35 -0.25
CA ARG A 89 9.58 -32.23 0.12
C ARG A 89 9.40 -32.96 1.44
N ARG A 90 9.06 -32.20 2.49
CA ARG A 90 9.14 -32.62 3.90
C ARG A 90 10.60 -33.00 4.26
N ASP A 91 10.89 -34.28 4.41
CA ASP A 91 12.16 -34.87 4.83
C ASP A 91 12.77 -35.82 3.77
N LYS A 92 12.12 -35.94 2.59
CA LYS A 92 12.60 -36.74 1.46
C LYS A 92 13.12 -35.83 0.36
N VAL A 93 14.27 -36.20 -0.21
CA VAL A 93 14.77 -35.57 -1.44
C VAL A 93 13.84 -35.95 -2.57
N VAL A 94 13.26 -34.96 -3.23
CA VAL A 94 12.38 -35.18 -4.37
C VAL A 94 13.04 -34.86 -5.69
N SER A 95 14.00 -33.94 -5.71
CA SER A 95 14.80 -33.70 -6.91
C SER A 95 16.19 -33.21 -6.54
N ILE A 96 17.13 -33.30 -7.47
CA ILE A 96 18.50 -32.83 -7.31
C ILE A 96 18.87 -32.01 -8.53
N ARG A 97 19.15 -30.72 -8.32
CA ARG A 97 19.69 -29.86 -9.36
C ARG A 97 21.18 -30.10 -9.48
N TYR A 98 21.66 -30.56 -10.62
CA TYR A 98 23.09 -30.55 -10.91
C TYR A 98 23.45 -29.25 -11.63
N LEU A 99 24.57 -28.66 -11.26
CA LEU A 99 25.14 -27.44 -11.82
C LEU A 99 26.54 -27.78 -12.31
N PHE A 100 26.85 -27.43 -13.55
CA PHE A 100 28.16 -27.60 -14.16
C PHE A 100 28.66 -26.24 -14.60
N ASN A 101 29.94 -25.97 -14.35
CA ASN A 101 30.62 -24.75 -14.70
C ASN A 101 31.95 -25.12 -15.36
N GLN A 102 32.06 -24.82 -16.66
CA GLN A 102 33.31 -24.94 -17.39
C GLN A 102 33.99 -23.58 -17.38
N SER A 103 35.26 -23.54 -16.96
CA SER A 103 36.07 -22.33 -16.81
C SER A 103 35.81 -21.30 -17.93
N ASN A 104 35.14 -20.23 -17.53
CA ASN A 104 34.96 -18.93 -18.19
C ASN A 104 33.75 -18.64 -19.08
N GLU A 105 32.88 -19.55 -19.55
CA GLU A 105 31.76 -19.04 -20.39
C GLU A 105 30.36 -19.65 -20.23
N ILE A 106 30.12 -20.82 -19.59
CA ILE A 106 28.74 -21.31 -19.39
C ILE A 106 28.58 -22.09 -18.08
N SER A 107 27.71 -21.59 -17.20
CA SER A 107 27.13 -22.38 -16.11
C SER A 107 25.79 -22.96 -16.57
N PHE A 108 25.64 -24.28 -16.56
CA PHE A 108 24.39 -24.94 -16.91
C PHE A 108 23.92 -25.85 -15.78
N GLY A 109 22.61 -26.00 -15.65
CA GLY A 109 22.05 -26.89 -14.65
C GLY A 109 20.78 -27.58 -15.11
N PHE A 110 20.57 -28.79 -14.59
CA PHE A 110 19.34 -29.55 -14.80
C PHE A 110 18.86 -30.16 -13.48
N ASP A 111 17.56 -30.34 -13.37
CA ASP A 111 16.91 -30.98 -12.22
C ASP A 111 16.69 -32.46 -12.54
N LEU A 112 17.23 -33.34 -11.69
CA LEU A 112 16.98 -34.76 -11.71
C LEU A 112 15.88 -35.07 -10.69
N ASP A 113 14.73 -35.57 -11.12
CA ASP A 113 13.75 -36.15 -10.17
C ASP A 113 14.34 -37.46 -9.64
N VAL A 114 14.40 -37.57 -8.31
CA VAL A 114 14.97 -38.75 -7.65
C VAL A 114 13.91 -39.61 -6.98
N THR A 115 12.62 -39.27 -7.15
CA THR A 115 11.49 -40.06 -6.65
C THR A 115 11.06 -41.18 -7.59
N GLU A 116 11.48 -41.12 -8.87
CA GLU A 116 11.20 -42.13 -9.89
C GLU A 116 12.33 -43.18 -9.96
N ASP A 117 11.98 -44.45 -10.21
CA ASP A 117 12.96 -45.50 -10.47
C ASP A 117 13.59 -45.29 -11.87
N ILE A 118 14.87 -45.68 -12.06
CA ILE A 118 15.61 -45.42 -13.31
C ILE A 118 14.90 -46.01 -14.54
N GLU A 119 14.22 -47.13 -14.37
CA GLU A 119 13.47 -47.80 -15.44
C GLU A 119 12.20 -47.03 -15.85
N GLU A 120 11.67 -46.17 -14.97
CA GLU A 120 10.49 -45.34 -15.23
C GLU A 120 10.87 -43.92 -15.69
N ASN A 121 12.09 -43.46 -15.37
CA ASN A 121 12.60 -42.17 -15.86
C ASN A 121 13.21 -42.30 -17.27
N SER A 122 12.34 -42.17 -18.29
CA SER A 122 12.73 -42.30 -19.71
C SER A 122 13.90 -41.40 -20.14
N SER A 123 14.15 -40.29 -19.45
CA SER A 123 15.21 -39.34 -19.77
C SER A 123 16.59 -39.81 -19.28
N LEU A 124 16.64 -40.48 -18.12
CA LEU A 124 17.89 -41.00 -17.57
C LEU A 124 18.27 -42.36 -18.18
N ALA A 125 17.28 -43.21 -18.48
CA ALA A 125 17.50 -44.48 -19.17
C ALA A 125 18.12 -44.27 -20.56
N ASP A 126 17.67 -43.26 -21.32
CA ASP A 126 18.22 -42.92 -22.63
C ASP A 126 19.66 -42.37 -22.56
N ILE A 127 19.99 -41.61 -21.51
CA ILE A 127 21.35 -41.11 -21.25
C ILE A 127 22.28 -42.28 -20.90
N LEU A 128 21.85 -43.19 -20.03
CA LEU A 128 22.66 -44.34 -19.59
C LEU A 128 22.81 -45.42 -20.67
N ASN A 129 21.79 -45.67 -21.49
CA ASN A 129 21.88 -46.62 -22.60
C ASN A 129 22.85 -46.16 -23.69
N ARG A 130 22.90 -44.85 -23.99
CA ARG A 130 23.88 -44.28 -24.93
C ARG A 130 25.33 -44.33 -24.42
N ILE A 131 25.53 -44.35 -23.10
CA ILE A 131 26.86 -44.53 -22.49
C ILE A 131 27.30 -46.00 -22.55
N ASN A 132 26.37 -46.95 -22.47
CA ASN A 132 26.67 -48.38 -22.49
C ASN A 132 26.85 -48.97 -23.90
N ASP A 133 26.29 -48.35 -24.95
CA ASP A 133 26.37 -48.84 -26.34
C ASP A 133 27.65 -48.44 -27.10
N VAL A 134 28.59 -47.76 -26.44
CA VAL A 134 29.88 -47.38 -27.05
C VAL A 134 30.97 -48.31 -26.53
N GLU A 135 31.37 -49.27 -27.36
CA GLU A 135 32.63 -50.01 -27.14
C GLU A 135 33.77 -48.99 -27.02
N PHE A 136 34.39 -48.97 -25.84
CA PHE A 136 35.39 -47.99 -25.43
C PHE A 136 36.71 -48.25 -26.19
N ASP A 137 36.79 -47.85 -27.46
CA ASP A 137 38.06 -47.81 -28.18
C ASP A 137 38.92 -46.67 -27.63
N ARG A 138 39.92 -47.02 -26.83
CA ARG A 138 40.80 -46.10 -26.09
C ARG A 138 41.67 -45.19 -26.95
N ASN A 139 41.57 -45.25 -28.28
CA ASN A 139 42.47 -44.53 -29.19
C ASN A 139 41.79 -43.56 -30.18
N GLN A 140 40.48 -43.32 -30.07
CA GLN A 140 39.84 -42.19 -30.78
C GLN A 140 39.21 -41.23 -29.78
N ALA A 141 39.84 -40.07 -29.61
CA ALA A 141 39.29 -38.95 -28.85
C ALA A 141 38.04 -38.41 -29.58
N PHE A 142 36.86 -38.85 -29.16
CA PHE A 142 35.59 -38.20 -29.51
C PHE A 142 35.32 -37.06 -28.53
N SER A 143 35.13 -35.85 -29.05
CA SER A 143 34.82 -34.67 -28.24
C SER A 143 33.42 -34.79 -27.63
N ALA A 144 33.34 -34.80 -26.30
CA ALA A 144 32.11 -34.83 -25.51
C ALA A 144 31.10 -33.69 -25.81
N THR A 145 31.47 -32.74 -26.67
CA THR A 145 30.67 -31.57 -27.05
C THR A 145 29.47 -31.88 -27.93
N ASP A 146 29.52 -32.93 -28.76
CA ASP A 146 28.44 -33.19 -29.73
C ASP A 146 27.26 -33.95 -29.13
N ASP A 147 27.48 -34.88 -28.19
CA ASP A 147 26.39 -35.53 -27.46
C ASP A 147 25.77 -34.64 -26.37
N LEU A 148 26.55 -33.75 -25.75
CA LEU A 148 25.99 -32.74 -24.85
C LEU A 148 25.02 -31.82 -25.61
N LYS A 149 25.36 -31.41 -26.84
CA LYS A 149 24.47 -30.63 -27.72
C LYS A 149 23.20 -31.41 -28.11
N SER A 150 23.29 -32.71 -28.34
CA SER A 150 22.15 -33.58 -28.65
C SER A 150 21.18 -33.69 -27.47
N ILE A 151 21.71 -33.88 -26.25
CA ILE A 151 20.95 -33.90 -25.00
C ILE A 151 20.33 -32.51 -24.73
N ILE A 152 21.08 -31.42 -24.94
CA ILE A 152 20.61 -30.03 -24.84
C ILE A 152 19.44 -29.75 -25.79
N ASN A 153 19.47 -30.28 -27.02
CA ASN A 153 18.41 -30.06 -28.01
C ASN A 153 17.13 -30.86 -27.70
N MET A 154 17.24 -32.04 -27.06
CA MET A 154 16.08 -32.80 -26.60
C MET A 154 15.31 -32.06 -25.48
N PHE A 155 16.01 -31.49 -24.50
CA PHE A 155 15.38 -30.72 -23.42
C PHE A 155 14.86 -29.34 -23.88
N ARG A 156 15.45 -28.74 -24.92
CA ARG A 156 14.90 -27.54 -25.58
C ARG A 156 13.52 -27.79 -26.22
N LYS A 157 13.28 -28.98 -26.77
CA LYS A 157 11.99 -29.35 -27.39
C LYS A 157 10.86 -29.54 -26.38
N ARG A 158 11.14 -30.02 -25.15
CA ARG A 158 10.11 -30.14 -24.08
C ARG A 158 9.91 -28.87 -23.26
N ARG A 159 10.87 -27.93 -23.25
CA ARG A 159 10.69 -26.59 -22.67
C ARG A 159 9.72 -25.69 -23.44
N SER A 160 9.32 -26.07 -24.67
CA SER A 160 8.40 -25.25 -25.47
C SER A 160 6.95 -25.28 -24.97
N THR A 161 6.58 -26.21 -24.07
CA THR A 161 5.22 -26.26 -23.50
C THR A 161 5.06 -25.45 -22.20
N ASN A 162 6.15 -24.91 -21.63
CA ASN A 162 6.13 -24.09 -20.40
C ASN A 162 6.70 -22.68 -20.62
N ARG A 163 6.67 -22.19 -21.86
CA ARG A 163 7.33 -20.95 -22.29
C ARG A 163 6.42 -19.70 -22.20
N SER A 164 5.51 -19.61 -21.24
CA SER A 164 4.54 -18.49 -21.18
C SER A 164 4.89 -17.33 -20.26
N LYS A 165 5.97 -17.32 -19.44
CA LYS A 165 6.20 -16.16 -18.53
C LYS A 165 7.63 -15.61 -18.39
N ARG A 166 8.66 -16.24 -18.98
CA ARG A 166 10.07 -15.80 -18.80
C ARG A 166 10.77 -15.22 -20.04
N SER A 167 10.10 -15.12 -21.19
CA SER A 167 10.71 -14.58 -22.43
C SER A 167 10.06 -13.32 -23.02
N ALA A 168 9.08 -12.71 -22.34
CA ALA A 168 8.37 -11.54 -22.89
C ALA A 168 9.21 -10.24 -22.86
N PHE A 169 10.12 -10.08 -21.91
CA PHE A 169 10.90 -8.83 -21.77
C PHE A 169 11.82 -8.53 -22.97
N ALA A 170 12.49 -9.55 -23.52
CA ALA A 170 13.46 -9.35 -24.61
C ALA A 170 12.80 -9.31 -26.01
N ASN A 171 11.61 -9.90 -26.16
CA ASN A 171 10.97 -10.06 -27.47
C ASN A 171 9.97 -8.95 -27.80
N ASP A 172 9.32 -8.31 -26.82
CA ASP A 172 8.22 -7.35 -27.11
C ASP A 172 8.56 -5.88 -26.86
N ALA A 173 9.47 -5.56 -25.93
CA ALA A 173 9.96 -4.18 -25.81
C ALA A 173 10.91 -3.81 -26.96
N SER A 174 11.63 -4.80 -27.49
CA SER A 174 12.59 -4.58 -28.56
C SER A 174 11.89 -4.12 -29.85
N ILE A 175 10.68 -4.58 -30.19
CA ILE A 175 10.04 -4.22 -31.46
C ILE A 175 9.77 -2.71 -31.64
N PHE A 176 9.80 -1.93 -30.55
CA PHE A 176 9.61 -0.48 -30.54
C PHE A 176 10.91 0.34 -30.43
N LEU A 177 12.07 -0.31 -30.56
CA LEU A 177 13.39 0.30 -30.33
C LEU A 177 14.37 0.05 -31.48
N CYS A 178 15.16 1.04 -31.86
CA CYS A 178 16.28 0.87 -32.76
C CYS A 178 17.44 0.12 -32.12
N LYS A 179 17.64 0.29 -30.81
CA LYS A 179 18.66 -0.45 -30.06
C LYS A 179 18.01 -1.39 -29.06
N ASN A 180 18.30 -2.69 -29.15
CA ASN A 180 17.90 -3.61 -28.09
C ASN A 180 18.77 -3.38 -26.84
N MET A 181 18.15 -3.24 -25.67
CA MET A 181 18.87 -2.89 -24.45
C MET A 181 19.63 -4.08 -23.86
N ASN A 182 20.85 -3.80 -23.38
CA ASN A 182 21.66 -4.73 -22.61
C ASN A 182 21.04 -4.98 -21.22
N GLY A 183 20.38 -6.12 -21.07
CA GLY A 183 20.13 -6.78 -19.79
C GLY A 183 20.27 -8.29 -20.00
N GLN A 184 21.37 -8.89 -19.52
CA GLN A 184 21.68 -10.33 -19.65
C GLN A 184 20.43 -11.20 -19.42
N VAL A 185 20.01 -12.16 -20.27
CA VAL A 185 20.75 -13.08 -21.15
C VAL A 185 19.88 -13.43 -22.39
N PHE A 186 20.46 -13.37 -23.60
CA PHE A 186 20.44 -14.37 -24.70
C PHE A 186 20.41 -13.88 -26.16
N PHE A 187 20.40 -12.59 -26.47
CA PHE A 187 20.59 -12.14 -27.86
C PHE A 187 21.59 -10.99 -27.98
N PRO A 188 22.38 -10.92 -29.07
CA PRO A 188 23.29 -9.79 -29.29
C PRO A 188 22.48 -8.49 -29.36
N VAL A 189 23.11 -7.36 -29.01
CA VAL A 189 22.59 -6.02 -29.33
C VAL A 189 22.68 -5.87 -30.84
N TRP A 190 21.55 -5.94 -31.54
CA TRP A 190 21.50 -5.57 -32.95
C TRP A 190 21.06 -4.10 -32.99
N ASP A 191 21.94 -3.24 -33.47
CA ASP A 191 21.64 -1.86 -33.80
C ASP A 191 20.95 -1.84 -35.16
N ARG A 192 19.69 -1.41 -35.20
CA ARG A 192 18.87 -1.38 -36.43
C ARG A 192 18.98 -0.07 -37.20
N CYS A 193 19.84 0.85 -36.78
CA CYS A 193 19.98 2.14 -37.45
C CYS A 193 20.43 1.96 -38.91
N GLY A 194 19.62 2.44 -39.85
CA GLY A 194 19.88 2.32 -41.29
C GLY A 194 19.44 0.98 -41.92
N GLU A 195 18.79 0.08 -41.19
CA GLU A 195 18.22 -1.14 -41.76
C GLU A 195 16.92 -0.83 -42.54
N ALA A 196 16.99 -0.85 -43.87
CA ALA A 196 15.81 -0.85 -44.72
C ALA A 196 15.13 -2.25 -44.74
N PRO A 197 13.81 -2.36 -44.92
CA PRO A 197 13.13 -3.64 -45.00
C PRO A 197 13.68 -4.51 -46.13
N SER A 198 14.50 -5.50 -45.79
CA SER A 198 14.80 -6.58 -46.74
C SER A 198 13.67 -7.60 -46.66
N SER A 199 12.83 -7.65 -47.70
CA SER A 199 11.62 -8.49 -47.78
C SER A 199 11.86 -10.01 -47.77
N LYS A 200 13.06 -10.50 -47.46
CA LYS A 200 13.42 -11.92 -47.66
C LYS A 200 13.97 -12.68 -46.44
N THR A 201 14.35 -12.03 -45.34
CA THR A 201 15.03 -12.73 -44.23
C THR A 201 14.14 -13.00 -43.02
N TYR A 202 13.00 -12.31 -42.89
CA TYR A 202 12.02 -12.50 -41.81
C TYR A 202 10.78 -13.31 -42.21
N GLN A 203 10.81 -13.96 -43.38
CA GLN A 203 9.65 -14.70 -43.91
C GLN A 203 9.53 -16.16 -43.47
N GLN A 204 10.34 -16.64 -42.53
CA GLN A 204 10.26 -18.06 -42.15
C GLN A 204 9.44 -18.39 -40.91
N ASN A 205 8.78 -17.45 -40.21
CA ASN A 205 7.71 -17.79 -39.25
C ASN A 205 6.80 -16.65 -38.74
N THR A 206 6.88 -15.41 -39.24
CA THR A 206 5.97 -14.34 -38.81
C THR A 206 5.40 -13.60 -40.02
N ALA A 207 4.09 -13.35 -39.99
CA ALA A 207 3.37 -12.64 -41.05
C ALA A 207 3.96 -11.23 -41.27
N PRO A 208 3.88 -10.67 -42.48
CA PRO A 208 4.44 -9.35 -42.85
C PRO A 208 3.87 -8.13 -42.08
N GLU A 209 2.95 -8.33 -41.14
CA GLU A 209 2.42 -7.33 -40.19
C GLU A 209 3.30 -7.13 -38.95
N SER A 210 4.46 -7.80 -38.85
CA SER A 210 5.26 -7.90 -37.61
C SER A 210 6.35 -6.83 -37.40
N VAL A 211 6.44 -5.77 -38.22
CA VAL A 211 7.37 -4.65 -37.98
C VAL A 211 6.56 -3.45 -37.49
N GLN A 212 6.68 -3.13 -36.20
CA GLN A 212 5.83 -2.14 -35.54
C GLN A 212 6.38 -0.70 -35.60
N CYS A 213 7.69 -0.55 -35.86
CA CYS A 213 8.36 0.72 -36.12
C CYS A 213 9.65 0.52 -36.93
N TRP A 214 10.22 1.62 -37.42
CA TRP A 214 11.38 1.65 -38.32
C TRP A 214 12.54 2.49 -37.80
N CYS A 215 13.73 2.21 -38.32
CA CYS A 215 15.00 2.83 -37.92
C CYS A 215 15.83 3.33 -39.10
N ASP A 216 15.24 3.35 -40.30
CA ASP A 216 15.83 4.01 -41.47
C ASP A 216 15.54 5.51 -41.46
N ASP A 217 16.34 6.28 -42.20
CA ASP A 217 16.20 7.75 -42.26
C ASP A 217 14.84 8.22 -42.79
N GLY A 218 14.11 7.39 -43.56
CA GLY A 218 12.79 7.71 -44.07
C GLY A 218 11.65 7.52 -43.06
N CYS A 219 11.92 7.00 -41.87
CA CYS A 219 10.87 6.74 -40.88
C CYS A 219 10.22 8.03 -40.35
N LEU A 220 10.96 9.14 -40.33
CA LEU A 220 10.46 10.43 -39.88
C LEU A 220 9.38 10.96 -40.82
N ASP A 221 9.62 10.84 -42.13
CA ASP A 221 8.67 11.27 -43.17
C ASP A 221 7.40 10.41 -43.15
N ARG A 222 7.56 9.11 -42.86
CA ARG A 222 6.44 8.15 -42.74
C ARG A 222 5.73 8.20 -41.38
N GLN A 223 6.31 8.89 -40.41
CA GLN A 223 5.87 8.91 -39.00
C GLN A 223 5.77 7.53 -38.35
N ASP A 224 6.71 6.64 -38.70
CA ASP A 224 6.73 5.25 -38.24
C ASP A 224 8.05 4.87 -37.53
N CYS A 225 8.81 5.87 -37.07
CA CYS A 225 10.06 5.64 -36.33
C CYS A 225 9.83 4.93 -34.99
N CYS A 226 10.83 4.15 -34.58
CA CYS A 226 10.92 3.66 -33.21
C CYS A 226 11.16 4.81 -32.23
N THR A 227 10.70 4.66 -30.99
CA THR A 227 10.64 5.77 -30.02
C THR A 227 12.04 6.31 -29.66
N ASP A 228 13.04 5.44 -29.61
CA ASP A 228 14.44 5.78 -29.33
C ASP A 228 15.23 6.16 -30.59
N PHE A 229 14.61 6.34 -31.76
CA PHE A 229 15.34 6.62 -33.01
C PHE A 229 16.28 7.83 -32.90
N LEU A 230 15.82 8.93 -32.26
CA LEU A 230 16.65 10.12 -32.08
C LEU A 230 17.86 9.86 -31.17
N THR A 231 17.66 9.09 -30.10
CA THR A 231 18.72 8.81 -29.12
C THR A 231 19.68 7.75 -29.63
N SER A 232 19.16 6.66 -30.20
CA SER A 232 19.92 5.53 -30.72
C SER A 232 20.59 5.81 -32.08
N CYS A 233 19.87 6.41 -33.04
CA CYS A 233 20.37 6.58 -34.42
C CYS A 233 20.87 7.99 -34.76
N LYS A 234 20.42 9.02 -34.03
CA LYS A 234 20.84 10.42 -34.27
C LYS A 234 21.78 10.97 -33.19
N GLY A 235 22.09 10.17 -32.16
CA GLY A 235 23.03 10.53 -31.11
C GLY A 235 22.52 11.62 -30.18
N GLU A 236 21.22 11.87 -30.15
CA GLU A 236 20.63 12.80 -29.20
C GLU A 236 20.68 12.26 -27.77
N GLN A 237 20.75 13.15 -26.78
CA GLN A 237 20.71 12.74 -25.39
C GLN A 237 19.30 12.23 -25.02
N SER A 238 19.27 11.10 -24.31
CA SER A 238 18.07 10.56 -23.67
C SER A 238 17.65 11.43 -22.48
N PHE A 239 16.37 11.41 -22.13
CA PHE A 239 15.82 12.19 -21.02
C PHE A 239 16.62 12.04 -19.71
N GLN A 240 16.90 10.80 -19.27
CA GLN A 240 17.70 10.53 -18.07
C GLN A 240 19.10 11.18 -18.06
N ASN A 241 19.66 11.49 -19.23
CA ASN A 241 21.01 12.07 -19.39
C ASN A 241 21.00 13.56 -19.75
N SER A 242 19.83 14.11 -20.09
CA SER A 242 19.69 15.53 -20.46
C SER A 242 19.67 16.45 -19.24
N GLU A 243 20.01 17.72 -19.43
CA GLU A 243 19.79 18.75 -18.41
C GLU A 243 18.28 19.02 -18.22
N CYS A 244 17.88 19.38 -17.00
CA CYS A 244 16.49 19.76 -16.73
C CYS A 244 16.13 21.03 -17.53
N ILE A 245 14.97 21.00 -18.19
CA ILE A 245 14.43 22.16 -18.89
C ILE A 245 14.13 23.26 -17.86
N ALA A 246 14.72 24.44 -18.05
CA ALA A 246 14.46 25.56 -17.15
C ALA A 246 13.00 26.02 -17.28
N GLU A 247 12.45 26.58 -16.20
CA GLU A 247 11.04 26.99 -16.14
C GLU A 247 10.58 27.87 -17.32
N LYS A 248 11.46 28.80 -17.73
CA LYS A 248 11.28 29.74 -18.84
C LYS A 248 11.36 29.10 -20.23
N ASP A 249 11.95 27.90 -20.34
CA ASP A 249 12.23 27.23 -21.61
C ASP A 249 11.18 26.13 -21.93
N PHE A 250 10.16 25.99 -21.07
CA PHE A 250 8.95 25.22 -21.35
C PHE A 250 8.04 25.98 -22.32
N GLU A 251 8.46 26.07 -23.57
CA GLU A 251 7.68 26.63 -24.67
C GLU A 251 7.23 25.49 -25.59
N CYS A 252 5.91 25.24 -25.60
CA CYS A 252 5.32 24.32 -26.56
C CYS A 252 5.03 25.06 -27.87
N SER A 253 5.56 24.55 -28.98
CA SER A 253 5.36 25.14 -30.31
C SER A 253 3.91 25.05 -30.81
N ASP A 254 3.17 24.05 -30.36
CA ASP A 254 1.75 23.84 -30.67
C ASP A 254 0.88 24.11 -29.43
N SER A 255 0.29 25.30 -29.36
CA SER A 255 -0.59 25.70 -28.25
C SER A 255 -1.83 24.82 -28.11
N SER A 256 -2.17 24.00 -29.11
CA SER A 256 -3.26 23.02 -28.97
C SER A 256 -2.94 21.89 -27.99
N PHE A 257 -1.69 21.75 -27.52
CA PHE A 257 -1.33 20.88 -26.39
C PHE A 257 -1.46 21.54 -25.02
N GLU A 258 -1.82 22.82 -24.94
CA GLU A 258 -1.89 23.50 -23.63
C GLU A 258 -2.81 22.73 -22.66
N GLY A 259 -2.28 22.42 -21.48
CA GLY A 259 -2.99 21.67 -20.44
C GLY A 259 -3.12 20.17 -20.68
N THR A 260 -2.64 19.63 -21.80
CA THR A 260 -2.64 18.18 -22.03
C THR A 260 -1.89 17.47 -20.91
N THR A 261 -2.54 16.49 -20.28
CA THR A 261 -2.04 15.84 -19.06
C THR A 261 -2.14 14.33 -19.18
N ILE A 262 -1.04 13.65 -18.85
CA ILE A 262 -0.93 12.20 -18.77
C ILE A 262 -0.81 11.82 -17.29
N LEU A 263 -1.78 11.07 -16.79
CA LEU A 263 -1.76 10.46 -15.46
C LEU A 263 -1.26 9.02 -15.57
N ILE A 264 -0.13 8.73 -14.95
CA ILE A 264 0.55 7.43 -15.03
C ILE A 264 0.53 6.79 -13.64
N SER A 265 -0.02 5.57 -13.55
CA SER A 265 -0.03 4.77 -12.33
C SER A 265 0.85 3.54 -12.46
N THR A 266 1.73 3.31 -11.50
CA THR A 266 2.56 2.10 -11.38
C THR A 266 2.14 1.35 -10.12
N ASP A 267 1.28 0.34 -10.27
CA ASP A 267 0.60 -0.36 -9.16
C ASP A 267 1.58 -0.86 -8.09
N GLY A 268 1.25 -0.66 -6.82
CA GLY A 268 2.05 -1.19 -5.70
C GLY A 268 3.44 -0.56 -5.55
N PHE A 269 3.70 0.58 -6.19
CA PHE A 269 4.98 1.28 -6.08
C PHE A 269 5.14 1.96 -4.70
N ARG A 270 5.74 1.24 -3.75
CA ARG A 270 6.09 1.76 -2.43
C ARG A 270 7.05 2.95 -2.52
N GLU A 271 6.80 4.01 -1.75
CA GLU A 271 7.63 5.23 -1.75
C GLU A 271 9.11 4.93 -1.48
N SER A 272 9.42 4.05 -0.53
CA SER A 272 10.79 3.77 -0.13
C SER A 272 11.65 3.19 -1.27
N TYR A 273 11.06 2.62 -2.32
CA TYR A 273 11.82 2.18 -3.50
C TYR A 273 12.60 3.31 -4.17
N LEU A 274 12.13 4.56 -4.07
CA LEU A 274 12.84 5.74 -4.58
C LEU A 274 14.17 6.02 -3.87
N SER A 275 14.31 5.56 -2.63
CA SER A 275 15.55 5.72 -1.86
C SER A 275 16.36 4.43 -1.80
N GLU A 276 15.69 3.28 -1.62
CA GLU A 276 16.29 1.96 -1.43
C GLU A 276 16.75 1.31 -2.74
N ARG A 277 16.14 1.67 -3.89
CA ARG A 277 16.33 1.01 -5.20
C ARG A 277 16.53 2.00 -6.35
N LYS A 278 17.01 3.21 -6.04
CA LYS A 278 17.12 4.35 -6.97
C LYS A 278 17.98 4.06 -8.22
N GLU A 279 18.97 3.18 -8.11
CA GLU A 279 19.85 2.77 -9.21
C GLU A 279 19.12 2.03 -10.33
N PHE A 280 17.90 1.56 -10.05
CA PHE A 280 17.03 0.86 -10.99
C PHE A 280 15.93 1.76 -11.55
N LEU A 281 15.91 3.03 -11.13
CA LEU A 281 14.88 4.01 -11.43
C LEU A 281 15.45 5.34 -12.00
N PRO A 282 16.46 5.33 -12.89
CA PRO A 282 17.12 6.56 -13.33
C PRO A 282 16.15 7.56 -13.99
N THR A 283 15.16 7.10 -14.76
CA THR A 283 14.18 7.96 -15.42
C THR A 283 13.22 8.58 -14.42
N TYR A 284 12.70 7.78 -13.50
CA TYR A 284 11.83 8.25 -12.41
C TYR A 284 12.57 9.30 -11.56
N MET A 285 13.82 9.03 -11.20
CA MET A 285 14.65 9.97 -10.45
C MET A 285 14.89 11.26 -11.23
N LYS A 286 15.02 11.19 -12.57
CA LYS A 286 15.11 12.38 -13.41
C LYS A 286 13.82 13.20 -13.41
N PHE A 287 12.65 12.57 -13.41
CA PHE A 287 11.38 13.29 -13.23
C PHE A 287 11.32 14.03 -11.89
N ARG A 288 11.82 13.43 -10.80
CA ARG A 288 11.89 14.08 -9.49
C ARG A 288 12.87 15.24 -9.49
N GLU A 289 14.06 15.05 -10.05
CA GLU A 289 15.09 16.10 -10.19
C GLU A 289 14.57 17.31 -10.98
N CYS A 290 13.84 17.07 -12.08
CA CYS A 290 13.38 18.15 -12.95
C CYS A 290 11.95 18.63 -12.64
N GLY A 291 11.29 18.07 -11.64
CA GLY A 291 9.86 18.23 -11.39
C GLY A 291 9.53 18.75 -10.00
N SER A 292 8.27 18.56 -9.60
CA SER A 292 7.78 18.78 -8.24
C SER A 292 7.30 17.46 -7.65
N PHE A 293 7.45 17.26 -6.35
CA PHE A 293 6.93 16.07 -5.67
C PHE A 293 6.64 16.37 -4.20
N PRO A 294 5.63 15.74 -3.58
CA PRO A 294 5.54 15.72 -2.13
C PRO A 294 6.58 14.77 -1.52
N GLU A 295 6.87 14.95 -0.23
CA GLU A 295 7.66 13.98 0.56
C GLU A 295 7.13 12.56 0.34
N PHE A 296 5.82 12.39 0.53
CA PHE A 296 5.06 11.22 0.10
C PHE A 296 3.61 11.59 -0.11
N MET A 297 2.87 10.73 -0.80
CA MET A 297 1.43 10.76 -0.84
C MET A 297 0.91 9.58 -0.01
N GLU A 298 -0.14 9.81 0.77
CA GLU A 298 -0.85 8.74 1.46
C GLU A 298 -2.00 8.25 0.59
N PRO A 299 -2.16 6.93 0.44
CA PRO A 299 -3.37 6.39 -0.14
C PRO A 299 -4.55 6.57 0.83
N SER A 300 -5.74 6.27 0.33
CA SER A 300 -6.97 6.11 1.10
C SER A 300 -7.06 4.69 1.67
N TYR A 301 -7.79 4.54 2.78
CA TYR A 301 -8.01 3.24 3.41
C TYR A 301 -9.24 2.53 2.80
N PRO A 302 -9.17 1.21 2.52
CA PRO A 302 -7.98 0.37 2.60
C PRO A 302 -7.04 0.69 1.45
N SER A 303 -5.74 0.51 1.67
CA SER A 303 -4.69 0.71 0.67
C SER A 303 -4.68 -0.40 -0.40
N LYS A 304 -5.79 -0.54 -1.12
CA LYS A 304 -6.04 -1.53 -2.19
C LYS A 304 -6.23 -0.83 -3.54
N THR A 305 -6.00 -1.60 -4.60
CA THR A 305 -5.94 -1.11 -5.99
C THR A 305 -7.16 -0.34 -6.46
N PHE A 306 -8.34 -0.96 -6.50
CA PHE A 306 -9.55 -0.33 -7.05
C PHE A 306 -10.04 0.85 -6.21
N PRO A 307 -10.09 0.75 -4.86
CA PRO A 307 -10.44 1.91 -4.03
C PRO A 307 -9.57 3.13 -4.32
N ASN A 308 -8.25 2.95 -4.42
CA ASN A 308 -7.32 4.06 -4.57
C ASN A 308 -7.22 4.59 -6.00
N HIS A 309 -7.26 3.72 -7.02
CA HIS A 309 -7.34 4.18 -8.42
C HIS A 309 -8.62 4.97 -8.68
N HIS A 310 -9.75 4.59 -8.08
CA HIS A 310 -11.00 5.35 -8.22
C HIS A 310 -10.99 6.64 -7.38
N THR A 311 -10.34 6.63 -6.21
CA THR A 311 -10.07 7.84 -5.42
C THR A 311 -9.27 8.87 -6.22
N LEU A 312 -8.17 8.47 -6.89
CA LEU A 312 -7.36 9.35 -7.74
C LEU A 312 -8.20 10.04 -8.83
N MET A 313 -9.21 9.34 -9.36
CA MET A 313 -10.08 9.83 -10.44
C MET A 313 -11.30 10.60 -9.97
N THR A 314 -11.70 10.50 -8.71
CA THR A 314 -12.93 11.16 -8.22
C THR A 314 -12.67 12.22 -7.16
N GLY A 315 -11.50 12.17 -6.50
CA GLY A 315 -11.18 13.00 -5.34
C GLY A 315 -12.04 12.70 -4.11
N LEU A 316 -12.71 11.54 -4.10
CA LEU A 316 -13.57 11.06 -3.02
C LEU A 316 -12.91 9.91 -2.30
N TYR A 317 -13.28 9.68 -1.04
CA TYR A 317 -12.83 8.49 -0.31
C TYR A 317 -13.61 7.23 -0.71
N PRO A 318 -13.05 6.03 -0.45
CA PRO A 318 -13.73 4.75 -0.69
C PRO A 318 -15.17 4.66 -0.17
N GLY A 319 -15.40 5.13 1.06
CA GLY A 319 -16.75 5.18 1.64
C GLY A 319 -17.73 6.11 0.91
N GLN A 320 -17.24 7.07 0.12
CA GLN A 320 -18.05 8.05 -0.60
C GLN A 320 -18.30 7.67 -2.06
N HIS A 321 -17.30 7.11 -2.74
CA HIS A 321 -17.41 6.68 -4.14
C HIS A 321 -17.88 5.23 -4.31
N GLY A 322 -18.07 4.49 -3.20
CA GLY A 322 -18.73 3.18 -3.20
C GLY A 322 -17.83 1.98 -3.51
N ILE A 323 -16.55 2.21 -3.83
CA ILE A 323 -15.57 1.15 -4.12
C ILE A 323 -14.67 1.00 -2.90
N VAL A 324 -15.09 0.13 -1.98
CA VAL A 324 -14.52 0.05 -0.62
C VAL A 324 -13.47 -1.06 -0.46
N ALA A 325 -13.41 -1.99 -1.42
CA ALA A 325 -12.41 -3.04 -1.48
C ALA A 325 -12.32 -3.58 -2.92
N ASN A 326 -11.42 -4.51 -3.19
CA ASN A 326 -11.43 -5.25 -4.46
C ASN A 326 -12.53 -6.35 -4.48
N LYS A 327 -13.09 -6.71 -3.33
CA LYS A 327 -14.25 -7.61 -3.18
C LYS A 327 -14.99 -7.21 -1.90
N TRP A 328 -16.29 -7.03 -1.99
CA TRP A 328 -17.14 -6.69 -0.84
C TRP A 328 -18.55 -7.21 -1.03
N TYR A 329 -19.36 -7.09 0.00
CA TYR A 329 -20.79 -7.35 -0.02
C TYR A 329 -21.52 -6.05 0.36
N ASP A 330 -22.63 -5.80 -0.31
CA ASP A 330 -23.51 -4.69 -0.01
C ASP A 330 -24.80 -5.25 0.57
N TRP A 331 -24.97 -5.08 1.89
CA TRP A 331 -26.10 -5.63 2.63
C TRP A 331 -27.44 -4.99 2.25
N LYS A 332 -27.43 -3.77 1.70
CA LYS A 332 -28.66 -3.10 1.24
C LYS A 332 -29.14 -3.69 -0.08
N LYS A 333 -28.21 -4.17 -0.91
CA LYS A 333 -28.50 -4.81 -2.20
C LYS A 333 -28.59 -6.33 -2.13
N ASP A 334 -28.17 -6.92 -1.02
CA ASP A 334 -27.96 -8.37 -0.86
C ASP A 334 -27.12 -8.96 -2.01
N ALA A 335 -26.02 -8.28 -2.35
CA ALA A 335 -25.19 -8.63 -3.50
C ALA A 335 -23.70 -8.44 -3.20
N SER A 336 -22.89 -9.38 -3.70
CA SER A 336 -21.43 -9.29 -3.64
C SER A 336 -20.86 -8.69 -4.92
N CYS A 337 -19.81 -7.89 -4.77
CA CYS A 337 -18.99 -7.43 -5.89
C CYS A 337 -17.58 -7.99 -5.81
N ASN A 338 -17.06 -8.47 -6.93
CA ASN A 338 -15.64 -8.77 -7.14
C ASN A 338 -15.20 -8.06 -8.42
N VAL A 339 -14.35 -7.04 -8.27
CA VAL A 339 -13.93 -6.20 -9.41
C VAL A 339 -13.11 -6.97 -10.44
N PHE A 340 -12.44 -8.05 -10.05
CA PHE A 340 -11.69 -8.91 -10.98
C PHE A 340 -12.60 -9.82 -11.81
N SER A 341 -13.84 -10.04 -11.37
CA SER A 341 -14.87 -10.78 -12.12
C SER A 341 -15.78 -9.86 -12.92
N ALA A 342 -15.68 -8.54 -12.73
CA ALA A 342 -16.45 -7.54 -13.44
C ALA A 342 -16.29 -7.68 -14.97
N ASN A 343 -15.09 -8.01 -15.46
CA ASN A 343 -14.81 -8.06 -16.90
C ASN A 343 -15.35 -9.33 -17.61
N THR A 344 -16.18 -10.15 -16.95
CA THR A 344 -16.65 -11.46 -17.47
C THR A 344 -18.14 -11.53 -17.86
N GLY A 345 -18.76 -10.41 -18.26
CA GLY A 345 -20.14 -10.38 -18.76
C GLY A 345 -21.10 -9.59 -17.87
N GLU A 346 -22.36 -9.99 -17.75
CA GLU A 346 -23.34 -9.35 -16.84
C GLU A 346 -23.00 -9.67 -15.38
N HIS A 347 -22.02 -8.96 -14.82
CA HIS A 347 -21.76 -8.98 -13.38
C HIS A 347 -22.51 -7.83 -12.71
N PRO A 348 -23.09 -7.99 -11.50
CA PRO A 348 -23.68 -6.85 -10.78
C PRO A 348 -22.69 -5.70 -10.55
N CYS A 349 -21.37 -5.95 -10.70
CA CYS A 349 -20.31 -4.93 -10.54
C CYS A 349 -20.27 -3.93 -11.68
N ASN A 350 -20.88 -4.29 -12.81
CA ASN A 350 -20.84 -3.50 -14.03
C ASN A 350 -21.98 -2.49 -14.09
N VAL A 351 -22.91 -2.56 -13.15
CA VAL A 351 -23.95 -1.54 -12.99
C VAL A 351 -23.26 -0.28 -12.48
N SER A 352 -23.35 0.80 -13.26
CA SER A 352 -22.60 2.04 -13.03
C SER A 352 -23.51 3.23 -12.67
N SER A 353 -24.81 2.98 -12.43
CA SER A 353 -25.74 3.99 -11.92
C SER A 353 -25.54 4.17 -10.40
N PRO A 354 -25.65 5.38 -9.84
CA PRO A 354 -25.53 5.58 -8.39
C PRO A 354 -26.58 4.85 -7.54
N GLU A 355 -27.74 4.51 -8.13
CA GLU A 355 -28.87 3.89 -7.43
C GLU A 355 -28.78 2.35 -7.41
N GLU A 356 -28.34 1.74 -8.51
CA GLU A 356 -28.30 0.28 -8.67
C GLU A 356 -26.85 -0.25 -8.62
N GLY A 357 -25.89 0.55 -9.07
CA GLY A 357 -24.47 0.25 -9.17
C GLY A 357 -23.64 0.63 -7.96
N TRP A 358 -22.38 0.16 -7.92
CA TRP A 358 -21.45 0.51 -6.83
C TRP A 358 -20.48 1.63 -7.18
N TRP A 359 -20.28 1.88 -8.47
CA TRP A 359 -19.41 2.95 -8.96
C TRP A 359 -20.13 4.29 -8.82
N SER A 360 -19.73 5.06 -7.82
CA SER A 360 -20.21 6.41 -7.50
C SER A 360 -19.08 7.42 -7.65
N GLY A 361 -19.38 8.70 -7.44
CA GLY A 361 -18.46 9.79 -7.76
C GLY A 361 -18.44 10.07 -9.25
N ASP A 362 -17.74 11.13 -9.63
CA ASP A 362 -17.60 11.51 -11.03
C ASP A 362 -16.13 11.37 -11.44
N PRO A 363 -15.76 10.29 -12.15
CA PRO A 363 -14.41 10.10 -12.63
C PRO A 363 -13.93 11.28 -13.47
N PHE A 364 -12.63 11.56 -13.42
CA PHE A 364 -12.08 12.76 -14.04
C PHE A 364 -12.30 12.79 -15.55
N TRP A 365 -12.33 11.64 -16.23
CA TRP A 365 -12.67 11.59 -17.65
C TRP A 365 -14.05 12.17 -17.95
N ASN A 366 -15.09 11.89 -17.15
CA ASN A 366 -16.41 12.51 -17.32
C ASN A 366 -16.32 14.03 -17.19
N THR A 367 -15.59 14.52 -16.19
CA THR A 367 -15.35 15.95 -16.01
C THR A 367 -14.67 16.55 -17.24
N VAL A 368 -13.70 15.87 -17.86
CA VAL A 368 -13.04 16.29 -19.11
C VAL A 368 -14.04 16.33 -20.27
N GLU A 369 -14.79 15.24 -20.46
CA GLU A 369 -15.73 15.08 -21.57
C GLU A 369 -16.81 16.17 -21.57
N ARG A 370 -17.36 16.52 -20.39
CA ARG A 370 -18.35 17.60 -20.23
C ARG A 370 -17.79 18.98 -20.49
N HIS A 371 -16.48 19.19 -20.33
CA HIS A 371 -15.80 20.44 -20.64
C HIS A 371 -15.38 20.55 -22.11
N ASP A 372 -16.03 19.80 -23.01
CA ASP A 372 -15.77 19.79 -24.46
C ASP A 372 -14.31 19.45 -24.79
N MET A 373 -13.70 18.62 -23.94
CA MET A 373 -12.39 18.03 -24.16
C MET A 373 -12.53 16.52 -24.35
N ILE A 374 -11.46 15.89 -24.84
CA ILE A 374 -11.43 14.46 -25.11
C ILE A 374 -10.54 13.79 -24.05
N SER A 375 -10.99 12.65 -23.53
CA SER A 375 -10.22 11.79 -22.65
C SER A 375 -9.90 10.45 -23.29
N ALA A 376 -8.74 9.89 -22.95
CA ALA A 376 -8.34 8.55 -23.35
C ALA A 376 -7.77 7.77 -22.18
N SER A 377 -8.10 6.49 -22.08
CA SER A 377 -7.68 5.66 -20.94
C SER A 377 -6.97 4.39 -21.41
N CYS A 378 -5.64 4.36 -21.26
CA CYS A 378 -4.83 3.17 -21.49
C CYS A 378 -4.80 2.31 -20.24
N LEU A 379 -5.94 1.68 -19.98
CA LEU A 379 -6.25 0.98 -18.76
C LEU A 379 -6.36 1.95 -17.56
N TRP A 380 -7.44 1.79 -16.81
CA TRP A 380 -7.65 2.36 -15.48
C TRP A 380 -8.82 1.63 -14.84
N ALA A 381 -8.90 1.59 -13.51
CA ALA A 381 -10.04 0.99 -12.83
C ALA A 381 -11.36 1.67 -13.25
N GLY A 382 -12.25 0.90 -13.89
CA GLY A 382 -13.59 1.34 -14.30
C GLY A 382 -13.67 2.16 -15.60
N ASN A 383 -12.59 2.23 -16.39
CA ASN A 383 -12.59 2.98 -17.65
C ASN A 383 -13.49 2.36 -18.74
N ASP A 384 -13.73 1.05 -18.64
CA ASP A 384 -14.56 0.22 -19.49
C ASP A 384 -16.05 0.27 -19.11
N LEU A 385 -16.38 0.95 -18.00
CA LEU A 385 -17.74 1.14 -17.50
C LEU A 385 -18.32 2.51 -17.85
N THR A 386 -19.64 2.57 -18.00
CA THR A 386 -20.38 3.82 -18.26
C THR A 386 -20.82 4.50 -16.95
N ILE A 387 -19.87 5.05 -16.21
CA ILE A 387 -20.10 5.64 -14.87
C ILE A 387 -20.85 6.97 -14.99
N ASN A 388 -22.01 7.08 -14.32
CA ASN A 388 -22.93 8.22 -14.43
C ASN A 388 -23.35 8.55 -15.87
N GLY A 389 -23.47 7.54 -16.73
CA GLY A 389 -23.91 7.73 -18.13
C GLY A 389 -22.81 8.16 -19.10
N GLU A 390 -21.55 8.22 -18.65
CA GLU A 390 -20.41 8.68 -19.45
C GLU A 390 -19.20 7.74 -19.32
N GLN A 391 -18.30 7.82 -20.31
CA GLN A 391 -17.12 6.97 -20.46
C GLN A 391 -16.03 7.77 -21.22
N PRO A 392 -14.72 7.44 -21.10
CA PRO A 392 -13.72 8.06 -21.95
C PRO A 392 -14.01 7.85 -23.45
N THR A 393 -13.71 8.87 -24.28
CA THR A 393 -13.84 8.74 -25.75
C THR A 393 -13.03 7.57 -26.31
N TYR A 394 -11.82 7.36 -25.78
CA TYR A 394 -11.01 6.18 -26.10
C TYR A 394 -10.66 5.43 -24.83
N PHE A 395 -10.74 4.11 -24.85
CA PHE A 395 -10.27 3.30 -23.73
C PHE A 395 -9.81 1.93 -24.21
N TRP A 396 -8.88 1.35 -23.45
CA TRP A 396 -8.54 -0.06 -23.54
C TRP A 396 -9.24 -0.81 -22.42
N ASP A 397 -9.96 -1.87 -22.79
CA ASP A 397 -10.50 -2.84 -21.86
C ASP A 397 -9.38 -3.71 -21.26
N TYR A 398 -9.39 -3.87 -19.95
CA TYR A 398 -8.38 -4.67 -19.25
C TYR A 398 -8.50 -6.16 -19.58
N GLY A 399 -9.71 -6.69 -19.80
CA GLY A 399 -9.89 -8.10 -20.19
C GLY A 399 -9.23 -8.45 -21.52
N THR A 400 -9.13 -7.47 -22.42
CA THR A 400 -8.57 -7.62 -23.76
C THR A 400 -7.09 -7.24 -23.84
N TYR A 401 -6.70 -6.12 -23.22
CA TYR A 401 -5.38 -5.52 -23.39
C TYR A 401 -4.52 -5.53 -22.12
N GLY A 402 -5.03 -6.04 -20.99
CA GLY A 402 -4.32 -6.05 -19.71
C GLY A 402 -3.04 -6.89 -19.74
N GLU A 403 -3.02 -7.98 -20.51
CA GLU A 403 -1.82 -8.83 -20.66
C GLU A 403 -0.85 -8.33 -21.75
N GLU A 404 -1.19 -7.25 -22.46
CA GLU A 404 -0.32 -6.71 -23.51
C GLU A 404 0.98 -6.14 -22.91
N PRO A 405 2.13 -6.35 -23.57
CA PRO A 405 3.41 -5.82 -23.11
C PRO A 405 3.38 -4.30 -22.99
N PHE A 406 4.06 -3.76 -21.97
CA PHE A 406 3.99 -2.34 -21.64
C PHE A 406 4.38 -1.38 -22.78
N GLY A 407 5.27 -1.79 -23.68
CA GLY A 407 5.65 -0.97 -24.85
C GLY A 407 4.47 -0.68 -25.79
N TYR A 408 3.50 -1.60 -25.91
CA TYR A 408 2.27 -1.36 -26.68
C TYR A 408 1.43 -0.26 -26.05
N ARG A 409 1.38 -0.19 -24.72
CA ARG A 409 0.70 0.87 -23.98
C ARG A 409 1.35 2.23 -24.28
N ILE A 410 2.69 2.30 -24.30
CA ILE A 410 3.43 3.52 -24.68
C ILE A 410 3.12 3.94 -26.13
N TYR A 411 3.21 3.01 -27.08
CA TYR A 411 2.95 3.28 -28.48
C TYR A 411 1.51 3.80 -28.72
N GLN A 412 0.53 3.20 -28.05
CA GLN A 412 -0.86 3.67 -28.11
C GLN A 412 -0.98 5.11 -27.59
N MET A 413 -0.21 5.52 -26.57
CA MET A 413 -0.30 6.88 -26.02
C MET A 413 0.21 7.89 -27.03
N LEU A 414 1.33 7.57 -27.68
CA LEU A 414 1.90 8.39 -28.73
C LEU A 414 0.95 8.48 -29.93
N LYS A 415 0.29 7.38 -30.31
CA LYS A 415 -0.74 7.38 -31.38
C LYS A 415 -1.91 8.30 -31.06
N TRP A 416 -2.42 8.30 -29.83
CA TRP A 416 -3.48 9.22 -29.42
C TRP A 416 -3.02 10.68 -29.38
N LEU A 417 -1.78 10.94 -28.94
CA LEU A 417 -1.20 12.29 -28.92
C LEU A 417 -0.92 12.83 -30.32
N ASN A 418 -0.66 11.96 -31.31
CA ASN A 418 -0.42 12.36 -32.70
C ASN A 418 -1.70 12.64 -33.51
N LEU A 419 -2.89 12.50 -32.92
CA LEU A 419 -4.15 12.85 -33.58
C LEU A 419 -4.28 14.38 -33.80
N PRO A 420 -5.08 14.82 -34.78
CA PRO A 420 -5.36 16.25 -34.98
C PRO A 420 -6.10 16.85 -33.77
N PRO A 421 -5.91 18.15 -33.48
CA PRO A 421 -6.53 18.79 -32.33
C PRO A 421 -8.06 18.85 -32.49
N TYR A 422 -8.78 18.64 -31.39
CA TYR A 422 -10.24 18.70 -31.38
C TYR A 422 -10.73 20.15 -31.62
N PRO A 423 -11.63 20.40 -32.59
CA PRO A 423 -12.11 21.75 -32.90
C PRO A 423 -13.06 22.34 -31.84
N GLY A 424 -13.36 21.63 -30.76
CA GLY A 424 -14.25 22.09 -29.68
C GLY A 424 -15.74 21.92 -29.97
N SER A 425 -16.11 21.23 -31.06
CA SER A 425 -17.50 20.87 -31.38
C SER A 425 -17.58 19.68 -32.33
N GLY A 426 -18.67 18.90 -32.25
CA GLY A 426 -18.92 17.74 -33.12
C GLY A 426 -18.51 16.40 -32.51
N PRO A 427 -18.42 15.34 -33.34
CA PRO A 427 -17.91 14.03 -32.91
C PRO A 427 -16.47 14.14 -32.41
N LYS A 428 -16.15 13.40 -31.35
CA LYS A 428 -14.83 13.46 -30.68
C LYS A 428 -13.85 12.44 -31.27
N GLU A 429 -14.35 11.36 -31.86
CA GLU A 429 -13.57 10.31 -32.47
C GLU A 429 -12.72 10.83 -33.63
N GLY A 430 -11.47 10.36 -33.71
CA GLY A 430 -10.46 10.84 -34.66
C GLY A 430 -9.68 12.06 -34.19
N PHE A 431 -10.05 12.71 -33.08
CA PHE A 431 -9.34 13.87 -32.54
C PHE A 431 -8.55 13.56 -31.25
N ARG A 432 -7.59 14.43 -30.97
CA ARG A 432 -6.60 14.29 -29.89
C ARG A 432 -7.19 14.46 -28.48
N PRO A 433 -6.91 13.52 -27.55
CA PRO A 433 -7.20 13.67 -26.14
C PRO A 433 -6.41 14.81 -25.45
N LYS A 434 -7.06 15.47 -24.49
CA LYS A 434 -6.44 16.40 -23.53
C LYS A 434 -6.07 15.74 -22.21
N PHE A 435 -6.74 14.65 -21.87
CA PHE A 435 -6.44 13.88 -20.67
C PHE A 435 -6.23 12.42 -21.03
N LEU A 436 -5.12 11.86 -20.57
CA LEU A 436 -4.74 10.49 -20.84
C LEU A 436 -4.42 9.78 -19.53
N THR A 437 -4.85 8.51 -19.40
CA THR A 437 -4.36 7.64 -18.33
C THR A 437 -3.49 6.52 -18.88
N LEU A 438 -2.51 6.11 -18.10
CA LEU A 438 -1.64 4.97 -18.39
C LEU A 438 -1.40 4.18 -17.09
N TYR A 439 -1.65 2.88 -17.12
CA TYR A 439 -1.48 2.01 -15.98
C TYR A 439 -0.46 0.90 -16.25
N PHE A 440 0.33 0.57 -15.23
CA PHE A 440 1.22 -0.59 -15.17
C PHE A 440 0.92 -1.39 -13.91
N ASP A 441 0.74 -2.70 -14.06
CA ASP A 441 0.47 -3.70 -13.00
C ASP A 441 1.75 -4.13 -12.23
N GLU A 442 2.87 -3.47 -12.52
CA GLU A 442 4.15 -3.62 -11.83
C GLU A 442 4.51 -2.31 -11.10
N PRO A 443 5.20 -2.38 -9.94
CA PRO A 443 5.80 -3.57 -9.33
C PRO A 443 4.87 -4.42 -8.45
N ASP A 444 3.57 -4.15 -8.35
CA ASP A 444 2.64 -4.87 -7.47
C ASP A 444 2.71 -6.39 -7.63
N HIS A 445 2.54 -6.88 -8.87
CA HIS A 445 2.51 -8.31 -9.15
C HIS A 445 3.78 -9.04 -8.68
N ILE A 446 4.97 -8.48 -8.95
CA ILE A 446 6.23 -9.06 -8.47
C ILE A 446 6.43 -8.84 -6.97
N GLY A 447 6.04 -7.67 -6.44
CA GLY A 447 6.07 -7.34 -5.02
C GLY A 447 5.27 -8.33 -4.18
N HIS A 448 4.12 -8.77 -4.68
CA HIS A 448 3.32 -9.82 -4.09
C HIS A 448 4.09 -11.15 -3.99
N GLY A 449 4.69 -11.62 -5.09
CA GLY A 449 5.40 -12.90 -5.14
C GLY A 449 6.71 -12.93 -4.34
N PHE A 450 7.46 -11.82 -4.31
CA PHE A 450 8.81 -11.77 -3.75
C PHE A 450 8.94 -10.97 -2.45
N GLY A 451 7.99 -10.07 -2.17
CA GLY A 451 8.02 -9.15 -1.03
C GLY A 451 8.73 -7.84 -1.36
N PRO A 452 8.45 -6.75 -0.62
CA PRO A 452 9.07 -5.44 -0.85
C PRO A 452 10.57 -5.43 -0.52
N TYR A 453 11.03 -6.38 0.30
CA TYR A 453 12.42 -6.56 0.71
C TYR A 453 13.14 -7.65 -0.10
N ASP A 454 12.66 -7.94 -1.31
CA ASP A 454 13.26 -8.95 -2.20
C ASP A 454 14.77 -8.71 -2.39
N ALA A 455 15.55 -9.76 -2.16
CA ALA A 455 17.00 -9.83 -2.35
C ALA A 455 17.41 -10.70 -3.54
N SER A 456 16.44 -11.31 -4.26
CA SER A 456 16.72 -12.12 -5.45
C SER A 456 16.95 -11.29 -6.72
N GLY A 457 16.50 -10.02 -6.71
CA GLY A 457 16.62 -9.09 -7.83
C GLY A 457 15.43 -9.11 -8.80
N GLU A 458 14.37 -9.87 -8.50
CA GLU A 458 13.17 -9.95 -9.33
C GLU A 458 12.36 -8.64 -9.21
N LEU A 459 12.23 -8.10 -7.99
CA LEU A 459 11.65 -6.77 -7.78
C LEU A 459 12.45 -5.67 -8.50
N ASP A 460 13.78 -5.74 -8.46
CA ASP A 460 14.65 -4.79 -9.17
C ASP A 460 14.45 -4.86 -10.69
N ALA A 461 14.23 -6.06 -11.23
CA ALA A 461 13.93 -6.25 -12.64
C ALA A 461 12.56 -5.68 -13.03
N ALA A 462 11.56 -5.79 -12.15
CA ALA A 462 10.24 -5.17 -12.34
C ALA A 462 10.32 -3.64 -12.33
N LEU A 463 11.04 -3.05 -11.36
CA LEU A 463 11.27 -1.61 -11.29
C LEU A 463 12.00 -1.08 -12.52
N LYS A 464 13.08 -1.75 -12.97
CA LYS A 464 13.77 -1.42 -14.22
C LYS A 464 12.85 -1.48 -15.43
N ARG A 465 11.94 -2.47 -15.47
CA ARG A 465 10.99 -2.61 -16.58
C ARG A 465 10.07 -1.41 -16.65
N VAL A 466 9.51 -0.98 -15.53
CA VAL A 466 8.64 0.20 -15.47
C VAL A 466 9.42 1.48 -15.81
N ASP A 467 10.59 1.69 -15.20
CA ASP A 467 11.44 2.86 -15.48
C ASP A 467 11.81 2.97 -16.96
N PHE A 468 12.08 1.83 -17.60
CA PHE A 468 12.36 1.79 -19.02
C PHE A 468 11.17 2.26 -19.88
N GLN A 469 9.94 1.93 -19.51
CA GLN A 469 8.75 2.39 -20.25
C GLN A 469 8.52 3.89 -20.07
N LEU A 470 8.88 4.44 -18.91
CA LEU A 470 8.89 5.88 -18.69
C LEU A 470 9.95 6.56 -19.59
N GLN A 471 11.12 5.96 -19.77
CA GLN A 471 12.14 6.46 -20.70
C GLN A 471 11.64 6.40 -22.15
N GLN A 472 11.01 5.28 -22.52
CA GLN A 472 10.42 5.10 -23.85
C GLN A 472 9.35 6.15 -24.15
N LEU A 473 8.49 6.47 -23.17
CA LEU A 473 7.51 7.54 -23.29
C LEU A 473 8.19 8.89 -23.57
N MET A 474 9.23 9.24 -22.80
CA MET A 474 9.93 10.51 -22.98
C MET A 474 10.67 10.60 -24.31
N ASP A 475 11.29 9.52 -24.77
CA ASP A 475 11.93 9.46 -26.09
C ASP A 475 10.89 9.61 -27.20
N GLY A 476 9.73 8.94 -27.06
CA GLY A 476 8.59 9.11 -27.97
C GLY A 476 8.04 10.54 -27.98
N LEU A 477 7.84 11.16 -26.82
CA LEU A 477 7.40 12.56 -26.75
C LEU A 477 8.40 13.48 -27.45
N LYS A 478 9.71 13.24 -27.26
CA LYS A 478 10.76 13.99 -27.93
C LYS A 478 10.73 13.81 -29.45
N LEU A 479 10.54 12.58 -29.92
CA LEU A 479 10.40 12.26 -31.34
C LEU A 479 9.25 13.04 -32.01
N TYR A 480 8.15 13.26 -31.28
CA TYR A 480 7.01 14.07 -31.74
C TYR A 480 7.11 15.56 -31.36
N ASN A 481 8.22 16.02 -30.78
CA ASN A 481 8.43 17.40 -30.30
C ASN A 481 7.38 17.85 -29.26
N LEU A 482 7.00 16.93 -28.37
CA LEU A 482 5.95 17.07 -27.34
C LEU A 482 6.49 17.06 -25.90
N GLU A 483 7.78 16.85 -25.69
CA GLU A 483 8.41 16.76 -24.37
C GLU A 483 8.28 18.06 -23.54
N LYS A 484 8.04 19.20 -24.21
CA LYS A 484 7.76 20.51 -23.60
C LYS A 484 6.28 20.86 -23.53
N CYS A 485 5.41 20.00 -24.06
CA CYS A 485 4.00 20.29 -24.32
C CYS A 485 3.03 19.61 -23.35
N VAL A 486 3.40 18.46 -22.80
CA VAL A 486 2.53 17.64 -21.96
C VAL A 486 2.91 17.73 -20.48
N ASN A 487 1.90 17.74 -19.60
CA ASN A 487 2.12 17.52 -18.18
C ASN A 487 2.07 16.02 -17.88
N ILE A 488 2.98 15.55 -17.04
CA ILE A 488 3.07 14.17 -16.58
C ILE A 488 2.86 14.16 -15.07
N VAL A 489 1.91 13.33 -14.63
CA VAL A 489 1.63 13.05 -13.23
C VAL A 489 1.93 11.56 -13.00
N LEU A 490 3.08 11.26 -12.40
CA LEU A 490 3.48 9.90 -12.03
C LEU A 490 3.00 9.60 -10.61
N THR A 491 2.26 8.53 -10.44
CA THR A 491 1.68 8.14 -9.16
C THR A 491 1.50 6.63 -9.06
N THR A 492 0.83 6.21 -7.99
CA THR A 492 0.45 4.84 -7.71
C THR A 492 -0.74 4.88 -6.76
N ASP A 493 -1.37 3.74 -6.57
CA ASP A 493 -2.53 3.51 -5.73
C ASP A 493 -2.19 3.18 -4.28
N HIS A 494 -1.18 2.34 -4.05
CA HIS A 494 -0.70 1.94 -2.72
C HIS A 494 0.77 1.50 -2.74
N GLY A 495 1.32 1.32 -1.53
CA GLY A 495 2.62 0.71 -1.36
C GLY A 495 2.55 -0.81 -1.24
N MET A 496 3.58 -1.41 -0.64
CA MET A 496 3.72 -2.86 -0.47
C MET A 496 4.43 -3.14 0.87
N GLU A 497 3.93 -4.11 1.63
CA GLU A 497 4.54 -4.53 2.89
C GLU A 497 4.78 -6.03 2.95
N GLN A 498 5.78 -6.44 3.73
CA GLN A 498 6.01 -7.85 4.02
C GLN A 498 4.77 -8.46 4.68
N ALA A 499 4.50 -9.71 4.33
CA ALA A 499 3.28 -10.39 4.73
C ALA A 499 3.66 -11.70 5.42
N LEU A 500 3.74 -11.69 6.76
CA LEU A 500 4.32 -12.77 7.55
C LEU A 500 3.30 -13.86 7.87
N CYS A 501 3.72 -15.13 7.77
CA CYS A 501 2.87 -16.27 8.13
C CYS A 501 2.76 -16.49 9.64
N GLU A 502 3.78 -16.07 10.39
CA GLU A 502 3.80 -16.20 11.85
C GLU A 502 2.77 -15.28 12.54
N ASP A 503 2.41 -14.17 11.89
CA ASP A 503 1.43 -13.20 12.38
C ASP A 503 0.05 -13.36 11.72
N MET A 504 -0.23 -14.54 11.18
CA MET A 504 -1.52 -14.90 10.60
C MET A 504 -2.52 -15.33 11.67
N VAL A 505 -3.72 -14.76 11.62
CA VAL A 505 -4.85 -15.07 12.49
C VAL A 505 -5.91 -15.81 11.71
N ALA A 506 -6.21 -17.06 12.08
CA ALA A 506 -7.41 -17.75 11.61
C ALA A 506 -8.56 -17.45 12.58
N ILE A 507 -9.58 -16.73 12.11
CA ILE A 507 -10.61 -16.20 12.99
C ILE A 507 -11.74 -17.20 13.28
N ALA A 508 -12.07 -18.07 12.32
CA ALA A 508 -13.20 -18.98 12.48
C ALA A 508 -13.05 -19.93 13.67
N PRO A 509 -11.86 -20.51 13.98
CA PRO A 509 -11.69 -21.31 15.20
C PRO A 509 -11.96 -20.54 16.50
N VAL A 510 -11.73 -19.22 16.52
CA VAL A 510 -12.02 -18.36 17.68
C VAL A 510 -13.54 -18.26 17.87
N PHE A 511 -14.27 -18.01 16.79
CA PHE A 511 -15.73 -17.96 16.81
C PHE A 511 -16.37 -19.32 17.09
N ASP A 512 -15.91 -20.39 16.43
CA ASP A 512 -16.44 -21.75 16.61
C ASP A 512 -16.30 -22.25 18.05
N ALA A 513 -15.22 -21.87 18.74
CA ALA A 513 -15.00 -22.22 20.14
C ALA A 513 -15.92 -21.45 21.12
N ALA A 514 -16.29 -20.21 20.79
CA ALA A 514 -17.16 -19.39 21.63
C ALA A 514 -18.65 -19.62 21.32
N ASN A 515 -19.04 -19.45 20.05
CA ASN A 515 -20.37 -19.74 19.54
C ASN A 515 -20.32 -20.01 18.02
N PRO A 516 -20.49 -21.27 17.57
CA PRO A 516 -20.43 -21.62 16.15
C PRO A 516 -21.58 -21.08 15.30
N GLU A 517 -22.63 -20.51 15.91
CA GLU A 517 -23.68 -19.82 15.16
C GLU A 517 -23.23 -18.43 14.64
N ILE A 518 -22.18 -17.83 15.22
CA ILE A 518 -21.63 -16.55 14.74
C ILE A 518 -21.23 -16.68 13.27
N MET A 519 -20.29 -17.58 12.94
CA MET A 519 -19.82 -17.77 11.56
C MET A 519 -20.92 -18.18 10.57
N LYS A 520 -22.02 -18.78 11.04
CA LYS A 520 -23.16 -19.19 10.19
C LYS A 520 -24.17 -18.06 9.93
N THR A 521 -24.15 -17.02 10.74
CA THR A 521 -25.12 -15.92 10.69
C THR A 521 -24.48 -14.60 10.25
N THR A 522 -23.16 -14.58 10.11
CA THR A 522 -22.38 -13.43 9.69
C THR A 522 -21.77 -13.59 8.32
N ASN A 523 -21.73 -12.50 7.57
CA ASN A 523 -20.84 -12.36 6.45
C ASN A 523 -19.48 -11.90 6.96
N PHE A 524 -18.44 -12.72 6.76
CA PHE A 524 -17.07 -12.35 7.08
C PHE A 524 -16.29 -12.21 5.77
N LEU A 525 -15.87 -10.98 5.48
CA LEU A 525 -15.13 -10.62 4.29
C LEU A 525 -13.68 -10.40 4.66
N THR A 526 -12.82 -11.37 4.37
CA THR A 526 -11.37 -11.22 4.50
C THR A 526 -10.70 -10.96 3.15
N LYS A 527 -9.67 -10.10 3.16
CA LYS A 527 -8.65 -9.98 2.10
C LYS A 527 -7.24 -10.01 2.69
N THR A 528 -7.04 -10.90 3.65
CA THR A 528 -5.80 -11.15 4.39
C THR A 528 -5.24 -10.00 5.20
N THR A 529 -5.25 -8.76 4.73
CA THR A 529 -4.67 -7.59 5.42
C THR A 529 -5.72 -6.69 6.07
N THR A 530 -6.98 -6.90 5.74
CA THR A 530 -8.15 -6.26 6.34
C THR A 530 -9.28 -7.27 6.36
N ALA A 531 -10.16 -7.19 7.36
CA ALA A 531 -11.42 -7.92 7.34
C ALA A 531 -12.58 -7.05 7.81
N GLN A 532 -13.76 -7.41 7.31
CA GLN A 532 -15.02 -6.75 7.58
C GLN A 532 -16.06 -7.82 7.97
N MET A 533 -16.91 -7.54 8.95
CA MET A 533 -17.91 -8.50 9.42
C MET A 533 -19.26 -7.84 9.69
N GLY A 534 -20.32 -8.45 9.18
CA GLY A 534 -21.70 -7.99 9.34
C GLY A 534 -22.68 -9.16 9.37
N GLY A 535 -23.97 -8.87 9.63
CA GLY A 535 -25.03 -9.88 9.62
C GLY A 535 -25.44 -10.26 8.19
N LEU A 536 -25.82 -11.52 7.98
CA LEU A 536 -26.40 -11.99 6.70
C LEU A 536 -27.86 -11.54 6.58
N MET A 537 -28.12 -10.50 5.79
CA MET A 537 -29.47 -10.08 5.42
C MET A 537 -30.12 -11.12 4.48
N GLY A 538 -31.44 -11.33 4.60
CA GLY A 538 -32.20 -12.25 3.74
C GLY A 538 -32.34 -13.69 4.25
N SER A 539 -31.58 -14.08 5.27
CA SER A 539 -31.91 -15.25 6.09
C SER A 539 -32.90 -14.82 7.19
N ASN A 540 -33.83 -15.67 7.64
CA ASN A 540 -34.62 -15.44 8.87
C ASN A 540 -33.74 -15.35 10.16
N LYS A 541 -32.43 -15.06 10.02
CA LYS A 541 -31.40 -15.03 11.05
C LYS A 541 -30.64 -13.69 11.11
N SER A 542 -31.02 -12.65 10.35
CA SER A 542 -30.40 -11.31 10.51
C SER A 542 -30.61 -10.73 11.92
N ASP A 543 -31.72 -11.08 12.56
CA ASP A 543 -32.08 -10.69 13.93
C ASP A 543 -31.14 -11.32 14.99
N SER A 544 -30.25 -12.24 14.61
CA SER A 544 -29.28 -12.87 15.53
C SER A 544 -27.86 -12.29 15.47
N PHE A 545 -27.57 -11.31 14.61
CA PHE A 545 -26.24 -10.69 14.58
C PHE A 545 -26.04 -9.73 15.77
N ASN A 546 -25.31 -10.20 16.78
CA ASN A 546 -24.99 -9.42 17.97
C ASN A 546 -23.56 -8.85 17.89
N VAL A 547 -23.45 -7.55 17.63
CA VAL A 547 -22.18 -6.81 17.54
C VAL A 547 -21.31 -7.00 18.79
N MET A 548 -21.93 -6.94 19.99
CA MET A 548 -21.20 -7.09 21.24
C MET A 548 -20.69 -8.51 21.43
N GLU A 549 -21.49 -9.52 21.10
CA GLU A 549 -21.07 -10.92 21.19
C GLU A 549 -19.85 -11.20 20.31
N VAL A 550 -19.82 -10.64 19.09
CA VAL A 550 -18.69 -10.79 18.17
C VAL A 550 -17.44 -10.10 18.72
N ILE A 551 -17.56 -8.83 19.16
CA ILE A 551 -16.44 -8.09 19.77
C ILE A 551 -15.93 -8.83 21.01
N ASP A 552 -16.82 -9.31 21.87
CA ASP A 552 -16.50 -10.03 23.10
C ASP A 552 -15.78 -11.35 22.88
N THR A 553 -16.11 -12.02 21.78
CA THR A 553 -15.49 -13.29 21.40
C THR A 553 -14.03 -13.13 20.98
N VAL A 554 -13.70 -12.05 20.26
CA VAL A 554 -12.37 -11.89 19.65
C VAL A 554 -11.45 -10.96 20.43
N LYS A 555 -12.01 -10.04 21.23
CA LYS A 555 -11.23 -9.12 22.07
C LYS A 555 -10.35 -9.90 23.05
N CYS A 556 -9.09 -9.50 23.18
CA CYS A 556 -8.16 -10.03 24.18
C CYS A 556 -7.93 -11.56 24.18
N THR A 557 -8.20 -12.27 23.07
CA THR A 557 -7.83 -13.68 22.89
C THR A 557 -6.32 -13.84 22.62
N TRP A 558 -5.76 -15.08 22.62
CA TRP A 558 -4.33 -15.33 22.34
C TRP A 558 -3.85 -14.75 20.99
N HIS A 559 -4.77 -14.46 20.07
CA HIS A 559 -4.54 -13.79 18.78
C HIS A 559 -4.77 -12.26 18.80
N GLY A 560 -5.23 -11.69 19.92
CA GLY A 560 -5.55 -10.25 20.10
C GLY A 560 -4.36 -9.30 20.00
N ASN A 561 -3.17 -9.83 19.69
CA ASN A 561 -1.96 -9.05 19.46
C ASN A 561 -1.75 -8.64 18.00
N SER A 562 -2.58 -9.13 17.09
CA SER A 562 -2.43 -8.94 15.64
C SER A 562 -3.50 -8.07 15.01
N PHE A 563 -4.60 -7.79 15.73
CA PHE A 563 -5.69 -6.95 15.22
C PHE A 563 -6.50 -6.29 16.34
N LYS A 564 -7.20 -5.22 16.00
CA LYS A 564 -8.25 -4.59 16.80
C LYS A 564 -9.56 -4.68 16.04
N VAL A 565 -10.67 -4.79 16.76
CA VAL A 565 -12.01 -4.81 16.16
C VAL A 565 -12.76 -3.59 16.62
N TRP A 566 -13.31 -2.85 15.65
CA TRP A 566 -14.17 -1.71 15.92
C TRP A 566 -15.47 -1.89 15.19
N ASP A 567 -16.54 -1.47 15.85
CA ASP A 567 -17.70 -1.00 15.11
C ASP A 567 -17.28 0.22 14.25
N LYS A 568 -17.75 0.25 12.99
CA LYS A 568 -17.32 1.25 11.99
C LYS A 568 -17.58 2.69 12.42
N TYR A 569 -18.53 2.96 13.31
CA TYR A 569 -18.77 4.30 13.85
C TYR A 569 -17.58 4.82 14.67
N PHE A 570 -16.85 3.91 15.34
CA PHE A 570 -15.74 4.18 16.26
C PHE A 570 -14.36 3.97 15.64
N ALA A 571 -14.32 3.46 14.41
CA ALA A 571 -13.09 3.38 13.67
C ALA A 571 -12.44 4.78 13.55
N PRO A 572 -11.10 4.88 13.52
CA PRO A 572 -10.42 6.16 13.41
C PRO A 572 -10.96 6.99 12.24
N LYS A 573 -11.45 8.21 12.52
CA LYS A 573 -12.17 9.03 11.53
C LYS A 573 -11.33 9.41 10.31
N ARG A 574 -10.01 9.47 10.45
CA ARG A 574 -9.06 9.63 9.34
C ARG A 574 -9.10 8.51 8.30
N LEU A 575 -9.71 7.35 8.58
CA LEU A 575 -9.89 6.29 7.59
C LEU A 575 -10.98 6.64 6.56
N HIS A 576 -11.85 7.61 6.88
CA HIS A 576 -12.98 8.03 6.02
C HIS A 576 -13.85 6.86 5.54
N TYR A 577 -13.93 5.82 6.37
CA TYR A 577 -14.83 4.68 6.21
C TYR A 577 -16.25 5.11 6.63
N ASP A 578 -16.87 5.88 5.72
CA ASP A 578 -18.16 6.54 5.94
C ASP A 578 -19.21 5.52 6.38
N ASN A 579 -19.81 5.78 7.55
CA ASN A 579 -20.85 4.94 8.08
C ASN A 579 -22.09 4.85 7.17
N ALA A 580 -22.34 5.88 6.36
CA ALA A 580 -23.45 5.92 5.40
C ALA A 580 -23.28 4.92 4.25
N SER A 581 -22.08 4.36 4.03
CA SER A 581 -21.85 3.39 2.98
C SER A 581 -22.41 2.01 3.34
N PRO A 582 -23.34 1.46 2.54
CA PRO A 582 -23.85 0.10 2.77
C PRO A 582 -22.86 -0.99 2.32
N ALA A 583 -21.82 -0.64 1.58
CA ALA A 583 -20.76 -1.56 1.16
C ALA A 583 -19.72 -1.83 2.26
N ILE A 584 -19.74 -1.05 3.35
CA ILE A 584 -18.87 -1.20 4.51
C ILE A 584 -19.65 -1.91 5.62
N GLU A 585 -19.14 -3.08 6.03
CA GLU A 585 -19.78 -3.88 7.09
C GLU A 585 -19.69 -3.19 8.46
N VAL A 586 -20.50 -3.67 9.40
CA VAL A 586 -20.65 -3.08 10.73
C VAL A 586 -19.35 -3.14 11.54
N LEU A 587 -18.62 -4.26 11.48
CA LEU A 587 -17.35 -4.45 12.19
C LEU A 587 -16.15 -4.41 11.25
N LEU A 588 -15.11 -3.72 11.68
CA LEU A 588 -13.84 -3.55 10.97
C LEU A 588 -12.72 -4.17 11.81
N PHE A 589 -11.96 -5.07 11.19
CA PHE A 589 -10.77 -5.68 11.75
C PHE A 589 -9.56 -4.87 11.27
N TYR A 590 -9.06 -4.04 12.18
CA TYR A 590 -7.88 -3.23 12.00
C TYR A 590 -6.64 -4.05 12.33
N MET A 591 -5.92 -4.47 11.29
CA MET A 591 -4.76 -5.34 11.42
C MET A 591 -3.52 -4.56 11.83
N LYS A 592 -2.70 -5.15 12.71
CA LYS A 592 -1.33 -4.71 12.93
C LYS A 592 -0.55 -4.82 11.62
N ARG A 593 0.45 -3.96 11.44
CA ARG A 593 1.43 -4.07 10.35
C ARG A 593 1.94 -5.50 10.20
N GLU A 594 2.09 -5.97 8.96
CA GLU A 594 2.54 -7.33 8.57
C GLU A 594 1.60 -8.48 8.95
N ALA A 595 0.66 -8.28 9.88
CA ALA A 595 -0.27 -9.30 10.33
C ALA A 595 -1.37 -9.58 9.30
N LYS A 596 -1.80 -10.84 9.26
CA LYS A 596 -2.85 -11.32 8.36
C LYS A 596 -4.05 -11.88 9.11
N ILE A 597 -5.22 -11.85 8.50
CA ILE A 597 -6.45 -12.49 8.99
C ILE A 597 -7.06 -13.36 7.89
N ILE A 598 -7.39 -14.60 8.21
CA ILE A 598 -8.04 -15.57 7.32
C ILE A 598 -9.23 -16.20 8.02
N ASP A 599 -10.08 -16.86 7.25
CA ASP A 599 -11.26 -17.54 7.77
C ASP A 599 -10.81 -18.78 8.54
N TYR A 600 -10.21 -19.75 7.86
CA TYR A 600 -9.82 -21.03 8.46
C TYR A 600 -8.33 -21.37 8.27
N PRO A 601 -7.71 -22.18 9.17
CA PRO A 601 -6.27 -22.50 9.10
C PRO A 601 -5.82 -23.23 7.83
N TRP A 602 -6.73 -23.90 7.12
CA TRP A 602 -6.44 -24.57 5.85
C TRP A 602 -6.44 -23.62 4.66
N ASP A 603 -6.90 -22.37 4.81
CA ASP A 603 -6.73 -21.28 3.83
C ASP A 603 -5.28 -20.75 3.89
N SER A 604 -4.35 -21.70 3.81
CA SER A 604 -3.03 -21.61 4.41
C SER A 604 -2.17 -20.53 3.76
N CYS A 605 -1.14 -20.11 4.49
CA CYS A 605 -0.09 -19.23 3.97
C CYS A 605 0.62 -19.78 2.70
N SER A 606 0.46 -21.07 2.38
CA SER A 606 0.94 -21.68 1.14
C SER A 606 0.01 -21.50 -0.06
N ASP A 607 -1.28 -21.20 0.12
CA ASP A 607 -2.26 -21.14 -0.97
C ASP A 607 -2.31 -19.75 -1.63
N GLU A 608 -2.03 -18.67 -0.89
CA GLU A 608 -1.83 -17.34 -1.50
C GLU A 608 -0.40 -17.12 -2.01
N GLY A 609 0.62 -17.80 -1.45
CA GLY A 609 2.02 -17.69 -1.89
C GLY A 609 2.65 -16.28 -1.80
N TYR A 610 1.92 -15.27 -1.31
CA TYR A 610 2.35 -13.89 -1.34
C TYR A 610 3.25 -13.53 -0.15
N LYS A 611 4.50 -13.19 -0.47
CA LYS A 611 5.49 -12.63 0.46
C LYS A 611 5.24 -11.15 0.71
N GLY A 612 4.72 -10.42 -0.27
CA GLY A 612 4.26 -9.04 -0.12
C GLY A 612 2.75 -8.95 -0.14
N ASN A 613 2.17 -8.01 0.59
CA ASN A 613 0.75 -7.67 0.49
C ASN A 613 0.55 -6.17 0.80
N HIS A 614 -0.68 -5.70 0.77
CA HIS A 614 -1.06 -4.31 0.99
C HIS A 614 -2.51 -4.24 1.47
N GLY A 615 -3.03 -3.07 1.84
CA GLY A 615 -4.40 -2.90 2.36
C GLY A 615 -4.47 -2.46 3.82
N TRP A 616 -3.34 -2.54 4.55
CA TRP A 616 -3.24 -2.06 5.93
C TRP A 616 -3.41 -0.53 6.04
N ASP A 617 -3.36 -0.04 7.28
CA ASP A 617 -3.39 1.37 7.60
C ASP A 617 -2.37 2.18 6.77
N THR A 618 -2.86 3.28 6.21
CA THR A 618 -2.11 4.25 5.42
C THR A 618 -1.04 4.98 6.23
N LYS A 619 -1.06 4.89 7.57
CA LYS A 619 0.03 5.34 8.47
C LYS A 619 1.29 4.51 8.37
N TYR A 620 1.19 3.23 8.02
CA TYR A 620 2.37 2.38 7.94
C TYR A 620 3.26 2.81 6.78
N GLY A 621 4.56 2.91 7.04
CA GLY A 621 5.56 3.35 6.05
C GLY A 621 5.50 2.55 4.75
N GLY A 622 5.26 1.24 4.83
CA GLY A 622 5.11 0.38 3.65
C GLY A 622 3.93 0.71 2.75
N MET A 623 2.92 1.44 3.24
CA MET A 623 1.74 1.85 2.45
C MET A 623 1.89 3.26 1.85
N LYS A 624 2.93 4.03 2.21
CA LYS A 624 3.18 5.35 1.63
C LYS A 624 3.60 5.21 0.16
N VAL A 625 3.21 6.18 -0.64
CA VAL A 625 3.39 6.15 -2.10
C VAL A 625 4.02 7.41 -2.65
N PRO A 626 4.77 7.35 -3.76
CA PRO A 626 5.28 8.54 -4.40
C PRO A 626 4.22 9.23 -5.27
N LEU A 627 4.36 10.55 -5.41
CA LEU A 627 3.76 11.35 -6.48
C LEU A 627 4.89 12.16 -7.11
N THR A 628 4.92 12.31 -8.42
CA THR A 628 5.92 13.14 -9.11
C THR A 628 5.27 13.85 -10.29
N LEU A 629 5.47 15.16 -10.35
CA LEU A 629 4.84 16.08 -11.28
C LEU A 629 5.92 16.67 -12.19
N TYR A 630 5.69 16.65 -13.49
CA TYR A 630 6.61 17.19 -14.48
C TYR A 630 5.85 17.84 -15.65
N GLY A 631 6.42 18.87 -16.26
CA GLY A 631 5.88 19.47 -17.48
C GLY A 631 5.64 20.98 -17.41
N PRO A 632 5.04 21.57 -18.46
CA PRO A 632 5.04 23.01 -18.68
C PRO A 632 4.23 23.81 -17.65
N LYS A 633 3.24 23.21 -16.97
CA LYS A 633 2.49 23.88 -15.89
C LYS A 633 3.04 23.61 -14.48
N ILE A 634 4.10 22.81 -14.37
CA ILE A 634 4.74 22.44 -13.12
C ILE A 634 6.01 23.28 -12.92
N ARG A 635 6.23 23.78 -11.70
CA ARG A 635 7.50 24.40 -11.31
C ARG A 635 8.53 23.30 -11.05
N PRO A 636 9.76 23.41 -11.56
CA PRO A 636 10.81 22.46 -11.20
C PRO A 636 11.30 22.70 -9.77
N ASN A 637 11.84 21.66 -9.12
CA ASN A 637 12.51 21.71 -7.81
C ASN A 637 11.64 22.17 -6.64
N VAL A 638 10.34 21.83 -6.62
CA VAL A 638 9.47 22.09 -5.47
C VAL A 638 9.17 20.79 -4.73
N VAL A 639 9.57 20.73 -3.46
CA VAL A 639 9.17 19.67 -2.53
C VAL A 639 7.95 20.14 -1.76
N LEU A 640 6.85 19.39 -1.86
CA LEU A 640 5.61 19.65 -1.14
C LEU A 640 5.59 18.86 0.19
N PRO A 641 4.83 19.31 1.20
CA PRO A 641 4.56 18.48 2.37
C PRO A 641 3.76 17.22 1.98
N PRO A 642 3.62 16.24 2.88
CA PRO A 642 2.77 15.08 2.64
C PRO A 642 1.35 15.47 2.21
N ILE A 643 0.80 14.72 1.25
CA ILE A 643 -0.54 14.92 0.71
C ILE A 643 -1.33 13.61 0.72
N GLN A 644 -2.63 13.67 0.40
CA GLN A 644 -3.43 12.47 0.16
C GLN A 644 -3.86 12.35 -1.29
N ASN A 645 -4.09 11.12 -1.74
CA ASN A 645 -4.47 10.83 -3.11
C ASN A 645 -5.81 11.45 -3.56
N VAL A 646 -6.74 11.73 -2.64
CA VAL A 646 -7.97 12.50 -2.90
C VAL A 646 -7.68 13.90 -3.49
N GLU A 647 -6.49 14.46 -3.27
CA GLU A 647 -6.10 15.79 -3.76
C GLU A 647 -5.77 15.78 -5.27
N VAL A 648 -5.47 14.61 -5.85
CA VAL A 648 -5.04 14.48 -7.24
C VAL A 648 -6.12 14.95 -8.22
N PHE A 649 -7.40 14.72 -7.92
CA PHE A 649 -8.51 15.23 -8.74
C PHE A 649 -8.43 16.75 -8.93
N ARG A 650 -8.16 17.49 -7.85
CA ARG A 650 -8.07 18.95 -7.88
C ARG A 650 -6.86 19.40 -8.70
N LEU A 651 -5.72 18.71 -8.55
CA LEU A 651 -4.53 18.93 -9.37
C LEU A 651 -4.83 18.77 -10.87
N LEU A 652 -5.52 17.69 -11.26
CA LEU A 652 -5.86 17.43 -12.65
C LEU A 652 -6.76 18.55 -13.22
N MET A 653 -7.75 19.02 -12.46
CA MET A 653 -8.54 20.19 -12.88
C MET A 653 -7.68 21.41 -13.15
N ASP A 654 -6.75 21.73 -12.24
CA ASP A 654 -5.88 22.91 -12.38
C ASP A 654 -4.93 22.79 -13.58
N LEU A 655 -4.40 21.59 -13.86
CA LEU A 655 -3.58 21.32 -15.04
C LEU A 655 -4.35 21.51 -16.34
N LEU A 656 -5.61 21.08 -16.39
CA LEU A 656 -6.48 21.27 -17.56
C LEU A 656 -7.14 22.66 -17.63
N GLY A 657 -6.98 23.50 -16.60
CA GLY A 657 -7.61 24.83 -16.55
C GLY A 657 -9.12 24.79 -16.26
N ILE A 658 -9.62 23.69 -15.69
CA ILE A 658 -11.02 23.54 -15.28
C ILE A 658 -11.22 24.31 -13.97
N LYS A 659 -12.15 25.27 -13.98
CA LYS A 659 -12.46 26.09 -12.80
C LYS A 659 -13.35 25.31 -11.82
N SER A 660 -13.02 25.40 -10.53
CA SER A 660 -13.80 24.84 -9.41
C SER A 660 -15.27 25.23 -9.39
N LYS A 661 -15.62 26.43 -9.89
CA LYS A 661 -17.00 26.94 -9.95
C LYS A 661 -17.74 26.62 -11.25
N SER A 662 -17.18 25.73 -12.08
CA SER A 662 -17.80 25.40 -13.37
C SER A 662 -19.17 24.73 -13.16
N PRO A 663 -20.23 25.16 -13.88
CA PRO A 663 -21.54 24.52 -13.80
C PRO A 663 -21.57 23.12 -14.43
N LYS A 664 -20.52 22.76 -15.20
CA LYS A 664 -20.35 21.45 -15.83
C LYS A 664 -19.80 20.37 -14.88
N LEU A 665 -19.42 20.76 -13.66
CA LEU A 665 -19.05 19.81 -12.60
C LEU A 665 -20.31 19.24 -11.94
N MET A 666 -20.27 17.95 -11.60
CA MET A 666 -21.34 17.28 -10.86
C MET A 666 -21.38 17.76 -9.42
N GLN A 667 -22.22 18.77 -9.14
CA GLN A 667 -22.29 19.46 -7.85
C GLN A 667 -22.51 18.49 -6.66
N GLN A 668 -23.28 17.41 -6.86
CA GLN A 668 -23.55 16.41 -5.83
C GLN A 668 -22.31 15.69 -5.27
N PHE A 669 -21.26 15.57 -6.08
CA PHE A 669 -20.00 14.93 -5.71
C PHE A 669 -18.91 15.96 -5.43
N TYR A 670 -18.91 17.06 -6.20
CA TYR A 670 -17.91 18.10 -6.06
C TYR A 670 -17.86 18.69 -4.64
N SER A 671 -19.02 18.89 -4.00
CA SER A 671 -19.08 19.39 -2.62
C SER A 671 -18.52 18.42 -1.56
N LYS A 672 -18.27 17.16 -1.91
CA LYS A 672 -17.73 16.13 -1.01
C LYS A 672 -16.22 16.00 -1.07
N GLN A 673 -15.57 16.57 -2.10
CA GLN A 673 -14.13 16.47 -2.30
C GLN A 673 -13.34 17.10 -1.16
N PHE A 674 -12.20 16.49 -0.84
CA PHE A 674 -11.51 16.71 0.43
C PHE A 674 -10.88 18.10 0.60
N SER A 675 -10.51 18.79 -0.49
CA SER A 675 -9.79 20.05 -0.40
C SER A 675 -10.02 20.95 -1.61
N LEU A 676 -10.52 22.16 -1.34
CA LEU A 676 -10.65 23.27 -2.28
C LEU A 676 -9.44 24.23 -2.22
N ASP A 677 -8.57 24.04 -1.23
CA ASP A 677 -7.45 24.94 -0.91
C ASP A 677 -6.14 24.39 -1.47
N GLY A 678 -5.85 24.75 -2.72
CA GLY A 678 -4.51 25.11 -3.21
C GLY A 678 -3.26 24.30 -2.82
N ARG A 679 -3.34 23.02 -2.44
CA ARG A 679 -2.17 22.26 -1.92
C ARG A 679 -1.04 22.13 -2.92
N PHE A 680 -1.37 22.16 -4.21
CA PHE A 680 -0.40 22.13 -5.32
C PHE A 680 -0.03 23.51 -5.85
N GLU A 681 -0.61 24.61 -5.34
CA GLU A 681 -0.26 25.96 -5.80
C GLU A 681 1.25 26.29 -5.71
N PRO A 682 2.03 25.78 -4.74
CA PRO A 682 3.48 25.95 -4.77
C PRO A 682 4.15 25.24 -5.95
N ALA A 683 3.61 24.09 -6.38
CA ALA A 683 4.12 23.30 -7.51
C ALA A 683 3.57 23.74 -8.88
N LEU A 684 2.46 24.47 -8.93
CA LEU A 684 1.86 24.93 -10.19
C LEU A 684 2.38 26.31 -10.61
N LYS A 685 2.71 26.51 -11.90
CA LYS A 685 3.00 27.85 -12.44
C LYS A 685 1.74 28.70 -12.32
N ARG A 686 1.85 29.90 -11.71
CA ARG A 686 0.67 30.74 -11.44
C ARG A 686 0.06 31.25 -12.75
N PRO A 687 -1.28 31.31 -12.88
CA PRO A 687 -1.90 32.18 -13.87
C PRO A 687 -1.59 33.65 -13.56
N THR A 688 -1.50 34.49 -14.58
CA THR A 688 -1.13 35.93 -14.52
C THR A 688 -2.09 36.82 -13.72
N ASN A 689 -3.12 36.27 -13.07
CA ASN A 689 -4.01 37.02 -12.17
C ASN A 689 -4.62 36.10 -11.10
N PRO A 690 -4.07 36.05 -9.87
CA PRO A 690 -4.71 35.34 -8.77
C PRO A 690 -5.89 36.14 -8.22
N ALA A 691 -6.98 35.44 -7.88
CA ALA A 691 -8.05 36.03 -7.08
C ALA A 691 -7.52 36.34 -5.67
N LYS A 692 -7.83 37.53 -5.14
CA LYS A 692 -7.56 37.87 -3.74
C LYS A 692 -8.46 37.01 -2.85
N GLN A 693 -7.85 36.24 -1.94
CA GLN A 693 -8.58 35.53 -0.89
C GLN A 693 -8.95 36.51 0.24
N PRO A 694 -10.07 36.25 0.95
CA PRO A 694 -10.45 37.04 2.12
C PRO A 694 -9.42 36.90 3.24
N VAL A 695 -9.20 38.01 3.94
CA VAL A 695 -8.27 38.17 5.06
C VAL A 695 -9.06 37.94 6.35
N PHE A 696 -8.72 36.92 7.13
CA PHE A 696 -9.30 36.65 8.45
C PHE A 696 -8.30 37.05 9.53
N SER A 697 -8.67 38.02 10.37
CA SER A 697 -7.79 38.68 11.34
C SER A 697 -7.82 38.05 12.75
N GLY A 698 -7.94 36.73 12.87
CA GLY A 698 -7.98 36.02 14.16
C GLY A 698 -7.31 34.64 14.12
N ASP A 699 -6.84 34.16 15.28
CA ASP A 699 -6.11 32.87 15.41
C ASP A 699 -7.00 31.64 15.13
N VAL A 700 -8.31 31.75 15.36
CA VAL A 700 -9.31 30.70 15.09
C VAL A 700 -10.58 31.35 14.52
N SER A 701 -11.15 30.75 13.47
CA SER A 701 -12.46 31.15 12.92
C SER A 701 -13.56 30.19 13.41
N PHE A 702 -14.72 30.75 13.78
CA PHE A 702 -15.83 29.99 14.36
C PHE A 702 -17.07 30.02 13.45
N PRO A 703 -17.83 28.91 13.34
CA PRO A 703 -19.05 28.86 12.55
C PRO A 703 -20.19 29.67 13.21
N THR A 704 -21.23 29.98 12.42
CA THR A 704 -22.44 30.65 12.92
C THR A 704 -23.12 29.81 14.01
N GLY A 705 -23.42 30.42 15.17
CA GLY A 705 -24.03 29.72 16.30
C GLY A 705 -23.05 29.29 17.41
N VAL A 706 -21.77 29.68 17.31
CA VAL A 706 -20.78 29.52 18.38
C VAL A 706 -20.48 30.87 19.01
N THR A 707 -20.54 30.96 20.34
CA THR A 707 -20.18 32.18 21.09
C THR A 707 -18.79 32.00 21.69
N TYR A 708 -17.84 32.85 21.28
CA TYR A 708 -16.47 32.84 21.79
C TYR A 708 -16.25 33.91 22.87
N ASN A 709 -15.81 33.49 24.06
CA ASN A 709 -15.36 34.38 25.10
C ASN A 709 -13.83 34.55 25.02
N LYS A 710 -13.38 35.71 24.55
CA LYS A 710 -11.96 36.03 24.38
C LYS A 710 -11.18 36.10 25.69
N SER A 711 -11.81 36.42 26.83
CA SER A 711 -11.08 36.52 28.10
C SER A 711 -10.79 35.16 28.74
N SER A 712 -11.66 34.17 28.53
CA SER A 712 -11.46 32.80 29.01
C SER A 712 -10.87 31.87 27.94
N GLU A 713 -10.77 32.31 26.69
CA GLU A 713 -10.43 31.48 25.51
C GLU A 713 -11.30 30.21 25.40
N ILE A 714 -12.61 30.35 25.67
CA ILE A 714 -13.57 29.24 25.56
C ILE A 714 -14.67 29.64 24.57
N ALA A 715 -15.05 28.73 23.68
CA ALA A 715 -16.20 28.87 22.82
C ALA A 715 -17.28 27.83 23.18
N PHE A 716 -18.53 28.25 23.14
CA PHE A 716 -19.69 27.40 23.41
C PHE A 716 -20.68 27.42 22.25
N ASP A 717 -21.32 26.28 22.00
CA ASP A 717 -22.49 26.19 21.12
C ASP A 717 -23.70 26.86 21.80
N VAL A 718 -24.36 27.80 21.10
CA VAL A 718 -25.48 28.59 21.64
C VAL A 718 -26.70 27.75 22.01
N ASN A 719 -26.88 26.58 21.42
CA ASN A 719 -28.03 25.70 21.64
C ASN A 719 -27.74 24.61 22.69
N HIS A 720 -26.50 24.14 22.77
CA HIS A 720 -26.15 22.95 23.55
C HIS A 720 -25.32 23.23 24.81
N LYS A 721 -24.82 24.47 24.97
CA LYS A 721 -23.99 24.90 26.12
C LYS A 721 -22.76 24.01 26.38
N PHE A 722 -22.29 23.27 25.38
CA PHE A 722 -21.07 22.46 25.47
C PHE A 722 -19.85 23.29 25.05
N ALA A 723 -18.70 23.07 25.69
CA ALA A 723 -17.45 23.70 25.26
C ALA A 723 -17.01 23.10 23.91
N THR A 724 -17.20 23.86 22.84
CA THR A 724 -16.80 23.46 21.48
C THR A 724 -15.35 23.77 21.19
N TYR A 725 -14.75 24.67 21.98
CA TYR A 725 -13.33 25.02 21.89
C TYR A 725 -12.83 25.54 23.23
N ALA A 726 -11.65 25.09 23.63
CA ALA A 726 -10.84 25.69 24.67
C ALA A 726 -9.36 25.55 24.30
N LYS A 727 -8.55 26.53 24.70
CA LYS A 727 -7.09 26.48 24.65
C LYS A 727 -6.55 26.68 26.05
N CYS A 728 -5.49 25.98 26.42
CA CYS A 728 -4.79 26.16 27.68
C CYS A 728 -3.29 25.93 27.51
N ILE A 729 -2.49 26.55 28.37
CA ILE A 729 -1.03 26.48 28.35
C ILE A 729 -0.44 25.94 29.65
N GLU A 730 -1.24 25.83 30.71
CA GLU A 730 -0.86 25.25 31.99
C GLU A 730 -1.85 24.17 32.46
N LEU A 731 -1.36 23.20 33.26
CA LEU A 731 -2.15 22.07 33.74
C LEU A 731 -3.43 22.49 34.50
N ASP A 732 -3.29 23.38 35.48
CA ASP A 732 -4.40 23.83 36.32
C ASP A 732 -5.46 24.58 35.49
N GLU A 733 -5.01 25.37 34.53
CA GLU A 733 -5.89 26.05 33.56
C GLU A 733 -6.66 25.03 32.70
N CYS A 734 -5.99 24.00 32.19
CA CYS A 734 -6.65 22.96 31.40
C CYS A 734 -7.71 22.21 32.22
N ILE A 735 -7.38 21.80 33.45
CA ILE A 735 -8.33 21.12 34.34
C ILE A 735 -9.53 22.02 34.61
N GLN A 736 -9.31 23.31 34.89
CA GLN A 736 -10.39 24.26 35.12
C GLN A 736 -11.28 24.43 33.88
N LYS A 737 -10.71 24.60 32.68
CA LYS A 737 -11.47 24.77 31.44
C LYS A 737 -12.24 23.51 31.06
N LEU A 738 -11.67 22.33 31.28
CA LEU A 738 -12.38 21.07 31.09
C LEU A 738 -13.55 20.95 32.07
N LYS A 739 -13.36 21.28 33.36
CA LYS A 739 -14.44 21.29 34.35
C LYS A 739 -15.56 22.26 34.01
N LEU A 740 -15.24 23.47 33.55
CA LEU A 740 -16.24 24.42 33.06
C LEU A 740 -17.02 23.89 31.86
N GLY A 741 -16.39 23.06 31.03
CA GLY A 741 -17.01 22.40 29.89
C GLY A 741 -17.90 21.20 30.26
N PHE A 742 -17.60 20.47 31.35
CA PHE A 742 -18.26 19.21 31.73
C PHE A 742 -19.07 19.27 33.03
N GLU A 743 -18.52 19.80 34.13
CA GLU A 743 -19.10 19.71 35.48
C GLU A 743 -20.10 20.84 35.77
N GLU A 744 -19.88 22.06 35.26
CA GLU A 744 -20.75 23.23 35.54
C GLU A 744 -21.91 23.41 34.54
N ASN A 745 -22.12 22.47 33.63
CA ASN A 745 -23.25 22.52 32.71
C ASN A 745 -24.50 21.92 33.40
N PRO A 746 -25.55 22.70 33.70
CA PRO A 746 -26.74 22.22 34.40
C PRO A 746 -27.54 21.15 33.60
N MET A 747 -27.22 20.94 32.32
CA MET A 747 -27.77 19.86 31.50
C MET A 747 -27.03 18.52 31.72
N LEU A 748 -25.81 18.56 32.28
CA LEU A 748 -24.98 17.40 32.61
C LEU A 748 -25.21 16.87 34.04
N GLU A 749 -25.96 17.57 34.90
CA GLU A 749 -26.39 17.05 36.24
C GLU A 749 -27.12 15.69 36.15
N PHE A 750 -27.60 15.29 34.97
CA PHE A 750 -28.27 14.01 34.70
C PHE A 750 -27.37 12.90 34.12
N PHE A 751 -26.06 13.15 33.94
CA PHE A 751 -25.13 12.22 33.30
C PHE A 751 -23.83 12.08 34.11
N ASP A 752 -23.41 10.84 34.40
CA ASP A 752 -22.07 10.54 34.91
C ASP A 752 -20.97 11.01 33.93
N ASP A 753 -19.78 11.36 34.43
CA ASP A 753 -18.61 11.77 33.63
C ASP A 753 -18.29 10.76 32.50
N PRO A 754 -17.67 11.19 31.37
CA PRO A 754 -17.21 10.24 30.36
C PRO A 754 -16.22 9.25 31.01
N PHE A 755 -16.24 7.99 30.57
CA PHE A 755 -15.52 6.93 31.30
C PHE A 755 -14.02 7.18 31.50
N TRP A 756 -13.40 7.94 30.59
CA TRP A 756 -11.98 8.29 30.60
C TRP A 756 -11.67 9.59 31.34
N TRP A 757 -12.67 10.28 31.91
CA TRP A 757 -12.49 11.58 32.55
C TRP A 757 -11.43 11.59 33.64
N HIS A 758 -11.52 10.62 34.56
CA HIS A 758 -10.58 10.52 35.68
C HIS A 758 -9.14 10.29 35.19
N THR A 759 -8.94 9.39 34.24
CA THR A 759 -7.59 9.06 33.73
C THR A 759 -7.04 10.14 32.81
N LEU A 760 -7.89 10.90 32.12
CA LEU A 760 -7.46 12.11 31.40
C LEU A 760 -6.86 13.12 32.38
N LYS A 761 -7.60 13.43 33.44
CA LYS A 761 -7.27 14.46 34.41
C LYS A 761 -6.09 14.07 35.30
N ASP A 762 -6.10 12.82 35.78
CA ASP A 762 -5.16 12.36 36.82
C ASP A 762 -3.89 11.74 36.22
N ASP A 763 -3.92 11.26 34.97
CA ASP A 763 -2.76 10.60 34.33
C ASP A 763 -2.25 11.34 33.08
N MET A 764 -3.11 11.61 32.09
CA MET A 764 -2.68 12.16 30.79
C MET A 764 -2.19 13.61 30.89
N LEU A 765 -3.03 14.51 31.41
CA LEU A 765 -2.71 15.94 31.46
C LEU A 765 -1.45 16.23 32.29
N PRO A 766 -1.29 15.67 33.50
CA PRO A 766 -0.06 15.89 34.28
C PRO A 766 1.19 15.42 33.54
N ARG A 767 1.08 14.31 32.80
CA ARG A 767 2.20 13.75 32.03
C ARG A 767 2.63 14.68 30.90
N ILE A 768 1.71 15.11 30.05
CA ILE A 768 2.06 15.90 28.86
C ILE A 768 2.60 17.29 29.25
N PHE A 769 2.07 17.91 30.31
CA PHE A 769 2.58 19.21 30.80
C PHE A 769 3.93 19.09 31.52
N THR A 770 4.26 17.92 32.09
CA THR A 770 5.62 17.65 32.61
C THR A 770 6.65 17.58 31.48
N ASN A 771 6.23 17.23 30.26
CA ASN A 771 7.08 17.10 29.08
C ASN A 771 7.06 18.34 28.17
N ASN A 772 6.76 19.52 28.73
CA ASN A 772 6.79 20.82 28.04
C ASN A 772 5.90 20.89 26.78
N VAL A 773 4.66 20.43 26.86
CA VAL A 773 3.64 20.82 25.87
C VAL A 773 3.46 22.34 25.89
N LYS A 774 3.58 22.98 24.73
CA LYS A 774 3.44 24.44 24.57
C LYS A 774 2.00 24.89 24.71
N SER A 775 1.06 24.16 24.10
CA SER A 775 -0.37 24.38 24.33
C SER A 775 -1.20 23.14 24.04
N LEU A 776 -2.35 23.04 24.69
CA LEU A 776 -3.38 22.07 24.39
C LEU A 776 -4.65 22.81 23.95
N ARG A 777 -5.17 22.46 22.77
CA ARG A 777 -6.50 22.89 22.32
C ARG A 777 -7.41 21.68 22.30
N PHE A 778 -8.63 21.82 22.79
CA PHE A 778 -9.59 20.72 22.84
C PHE A 778 -11.01 21.22 22.71
N GLY A 779 -11.94 20.32 22.41
CA GLY A 779 -13.35 20.65 22.32
C GLY A 779 -14.20 19.49 21.82
N ALA A 780 -15.51 19.69 21.88
CA ALA A 780 -16.49 18.75 21.34
C ALA A 780 -16.61 18.83 19.81
N ALA A 781 -16.76 17.67 19.18
CA ALA A 781 -17.13 17.50 17.79
C ALA A 781 -18.39 16.63 17.64
N PHE A 782 -19.23 16.96 16.67
CA PHE A 782 -20.54 16.34 16.45
C PHE A 782 -20.63 15.81 15.02
N ASP A 783 -20.70 14.48 14.89
CA ASP A 783 -20.76 13.76 13.61
C ASP A 783 -22.08 13.00 13.47
N THR A 784 -23.20 13.72 13.53
CA THR A 784 -24.58 13.18 13.60
C THR A 784 -24.95 12.24 12.46
N THR A 785 -24.21 12.29 11.36
CA THR A 785 -24.40 11.47 10.17
C THR A 785 -23.41 10.32 10.06
N GLY A 786 -22.33 10.31 10.86
CA GLY A 786 -21.24 9.34 10.76
C GLY A 786 -20.32 9.54 9.55
N THR A 787 -20.42 10.71 8.89
CA THR A 787 -19.72 11.04 7.64
C THR A 787 -18.42 11.80 7.88
N GLY A 788 -18.08 12.13 9.14
CA GLY A 788 -16.88 12.90 9.50
C GLY A 788 -16.93 14.36 9.06
N VAL A 789 -18.14 14.94 8.93
CA VAL A 789 -18.34 16.33 8.49
C VAL A 789 -19.32 17.01 9.43
N TYR A 790 -19.05 18.28 9.75
CA TYR A 790 -19.90 19.13 10.57
C TYR A 790 -21.29 19.28 9.92
N VAL A 791 -22.31 19.03 10.72
CA VAL A 791 -23.70 19.31 10.38
C VAL A 791 -24.18 20.41 11.33
N PRO A 792 -24.84 21.49 10.86
CA PRO A 792 -25.36 22.53 11.73
C PRO A 792 -26.37 21.98 12.76
N PRO A 793 -26.39 22.49 14.00
CA PRO A 793 -27.37 22.17 15.03
C PRO A 793 -28.84 22.10 14.58
N THR A 794 -29.23 22.98 13.65
CA THR A 794 -30.60 23.03 13.11
C THR A 794 -30.99 21.80 12.29
N GLN A 795 -30.00 21.05 11.81
CA GLN A 795 -30.19 19.82 11.04
C GLN A 795 -29.95 18.57 11.87
N TRP A 796 -29.65 18.72 13.17
CA TRP A 796 -29.70 17.62 14.13
C TRP A 796 -31.18 17.32 14.37
N MET A 797 -31.81 16.62 13.44
CA MET A 797 -33.14 16.05 13.62
C MET A 797 -32.96 14.58 13.96
N SER A 798 -33.68 14.12 14.98
CA SER A 798 -33.62 12.75 15.50
C SER A 798 -33.77 11.74 14.36
N ARG A 799 -32.68 11.14 13.89
CA ARG A 799 -32.75 9.82 13.26
C ARG A 799 -33.18 8.86 14.35
N THR A 800 -34.49 8.66 14.46
CA THR A 800 -35.13 7.75 15.43
C THR A 800 -34.73 6.30 15.25
N GLU A 801 -34.08 5.96 14.13
CA GLU A 801 -33.70 4.58 13.78
C GLU A 801 -32.29 4.20 14.24
N ASN A 802 -31.41 5.16 14.55
CA ASN A 802 -30.10 4.86 15.13
C ASN A 802 -29.96 5.59 16.46
N LYS A 803 -29.83 4.82 17.53
CA LYS A 803 -29.54 5.20 18.92
C LYS A 803 -28.40 6.21 19.07
N TRP A 804 -28.62 7.46 18.68
CA TRP A 804 -27.78 8.58 19.07
C TRP A 804 -28.03 8.89 20.54
N CYS A 805 -27.02 9.44 21.20
CA CYS A 805 -27.06 9.77 22.63
C CYS A 805 -27.92 11.03 22.88
N ASN A 806 -29.06 11.11 22.21
CA ASN A 806 -30.09 12.08 22.48
C ASN A 806 -30.92 11.55 23.65
N ARG A 807 -30.60 12.03 24.85
CA ARG A 807 -31.40 11.76 26.04
C ARG A 807 -32.08 13.07 26.41
N GLN A 808 -33.41 13.07 26.39
CA GLN A 808 -34.26 14.21 26.78
C GLN A 808 -34.04 15.51 25.96
N GLY A 809 -33.69 15.40 24.68
CA GLY A 809 -33.55 16.58 23.80
C GLY A 809 -32.18 17.27 23.88
N VAL A 810 -31.19 16.63 24.52
CA VAL A 810 -29.81 17.10 24.60
C VAL A 810 -28.93 16.24 23.70
N TYR A 811 -28.25 16.87 22.73
CA TYR A 811 -27.29 16.19 21.87
C TYR A 811 -25.93 16.10 22.55
N GLN A 812 -25.44 14.88 22.76
CA GLN A 812 -24.08 14.63 23.24
C GLN A 812 -23.07 14.72 22.08
N PRO A 813 -21.82 15.12 22.36
CA PRO A 813 -20.76 15.03 21.37
C PRO A 813 -20.56 13.58 20.94
N SER A 814 -20.22 13.37 19.67
CA SER A 814 -19.79 12.05 19.22
C SER A 814 -18.30 11.83 19.47
N HIS A 815 -17.50 12.91 19.44
CA HIS A 815 -16.06 12.88 19.64
C HIS A 815 -15.61 14.09 20.45
N MET A 816 -14.48 13.93 21.13
CA MET A 816 -13.65 15.03 21.63
C MET A 816 -12.41 15.11 20.75
N TYR A 817 -12.04 16.32 20.36
CA TYR A 817 -10.77 16.54 19.70
C TYR A 817 -9.73 17.09 20.68
N PHE A 818 -8.48 16.73 20.43
CA PHE A 818 -7.31 17.27 21.12
C PHE A 818 -6.30 17.70 20.06
N ILE A 819 -5.67 18.85 20.23
CA ILE A 819 -4.60 19.37 19.39
C ILE A 819 -3.47 19.76 20.35
N LEU A 820 -2.47 18.90 20.45
CA LEU A 820 -1.25 19.19 21.20
C LEU A 820 -0.32 20.02 20.30
N GLU A 821 0.31 21.04 20.87
CA GLU A 821 1.35 21.83 20.21
C GLU A 821 2.65 21.67 20.99
N ASP A 822 3.73 21.30 20.30
CA ASP A 822 5.07 21.28 20.88
C ASP A 822 5.75 22.65 20.84
N GLU A 823 6.93 22.75 21.43
CA GLU A 823 7.73 24.00 21.46
C GLU A 823 8.19 24.45 20.06
N GLU A 824 8.30 23.53 19.10
CA GLU A 824 8.67 23.82 17.70
C GLU A 824 7.47 24.34 16.88
N GLY A 825 6.25 24.20 17.43
CA GLY A 825 5.00 24.58 16.79
C GLY A 825 4.45 23.52 15.84
N SER A 826 4.89 22.26 15.98
CA SER A 826 4.24 21.11 15.34
C SER A 826 2.95 20.79 16.07
N LEU A 827 1.96 20.29 15.32
CA LEU A 827 0.63 20.01 15.84
C LEU A 827 0.38 18.50 15.82
N TYR A 828 -0.19 17.98 16.91
CA TYR A 828 -0.56 16.58 17.04
C TYR A 828 -2.08 16.46 17.29
N PRO A 829 -2.90 16.46 16.23
CA PRO A 829 -4.35 16.40 16.35
C PRO A 829 -4.85 14.97 16.52
N ALA A 830 -5.89 14.78 17.35
CA ALA A 830 -6.56 13.50 17.56
C ALA A 830 -8.07 13.68 17.77
N LEU A 831 -8.86 12.73 17.27
CA LEU A 831 -10.32 12.68 17.44
C LEU A 831 -10.71 11.41 18.19
N TYR A 832 -10.97 11.56 19.48
CA TYR A 832 -11.29 10.45 20.37
C TYR A 832 -12.82 10.32 20.56
N PRO A 833 -13.41 9.13 20.42
CA PRO A 833 -14.84 8.95 20.60
C PRO A 833 -15.32 9.27 22.03
N TRP A 834 -16.49 9.92 22.13
CA TRP A 834 -17.16 10.21 23.39
C TRP A 834 -18.09 9.06 23.79
N ARG A 835 -18.02 8.59 25.04
CA ARG A 835 -18.93 7.56 25.58
C ARG A 835 -19.25 7.76 27.05
N HIS A 836 -20.49 7.43 27.40
CA HIS A 836 -21.02 7.49 28.76
C HIS A 836 -20.88 6.15 29.47
N ASN A 837 -20.52 6.16 30.76
CA ASN A 837 -20.49 4.96 31.60
C ASN A 837 -21.80 4.84 32.39
N THR A 838 -22.60 3.80 32.16
CA THR A 838 -23.86 3.61 32.87
C THR A 838 -23.80 2.41 33.80
N SER A 839 -24.15 2.58 35.08
CA SER A 839 -24.31 1.47 36.04
C SER A 839 -25.58 0.64 35.86
N ALA A 840 -26.47 1.02 34.92
CA ALA A 840 -27.75 0.37 34.70
C ALA A 840 -27.58 -0.89 33.83
N SER A 841 -27.85 -2.05 34.43
CA SER A 841 -27.95 -3.38 33.80
C SER A 841 -29.14 -3.55 32.83
N PHE A 842 -29.66 -2.45 32.28
CA PHE A 842 -30.88 -2.46 31.50
C PHE A 842 -30.57 -2.29 30.01
N GLU A 843 -31.05 -3.29 29.27
CA GLU A 843 -31.02 -3.52 27.82
C GLU A 843 -29.79 -4.28 27.30
N SER A 844 -30.03 -5.56 26.97
CA SER A 844 -29.18 -6.45 26.20
C SER A 844 -28.92 -5.99 24.75
N GLU A 845 -29.20 -4.72 24.43
CA GLU A 845 -29.06 -4.18 23.09
C GLU A 845 -27.87 -3.22 23.01
N TYR A 846 -26.92 -3.52 22.11
CA TYR A 846 -25.77 -2.66 21.81
C TYR A 846 -26.19 -1.20 21.60
N SER A 847 -25.47 -0.28 22.25
CA SER A 847 -25.57 1.16 22.02
C SER A 847 -24.18 1.75 21.76
N PRO A 848 -23.97 2.44 20.63
CA PRO A 848 -22.73 3.16 20.35
C PRO A 848 -22.33 4.15 21.47
N CYS A 849 -23.30 4.69 22.19
CA CYS A 849 -23.13 5.81 23.13
C CYS A 849 -22.77 5.41 24.56
N ILE A 850 -22.99 4.15 24.92
CA ILE A 850 -23.00 3.69 26.31
C ILE A 850 -21.97 2.58 26.48
N VAL A 851 -21.27 2.60 27.60
CA VAL A 851 -20.49 1.48 28.12
C VAL A 851 -21.06 1.04 29.48
N ILE A 852 -21.12 -0.27 29.70
CA ILE A 852 -21.86 -0.88 30.82
C ILE A 852 -21.09 -0.82 32.14
N ASN A 853 -19.75 -0.92 32.11
CA ASN A 853 -18.91 -0.65 33.29
C ASN A 853 -17.43 -0.48 32.88
N GLU A 854 -16.63 0.06 33.81
CA GLU A 854 -15.20 0.34 33.60
C GLU A 854 -14.37 -0.93 33.32
N GLU A 855 -14.72 -2.07 33.91
CA GLU A 855 -13.99 -3.35 33.76
C GLU A 855 -14.27 -4.04 32.41
N GLU A 856 -15.50 -4.00 31.96
CA GLU A 856 -15.97 -4.43 30.65
C GLU A 856 -15.43 -3.48 29.57
N THR A 857 -15.34 -2.18 29.85
CA THR A 857 -14.64 -1.22 28.98
C THR A 857 -13.15 -1.56 28.90
N ARG A 858 -12.48 -1.87 30.02
CA ARG A 858 -11.08 -2.39 30.06
C ARG A 858 -10.90 -3.62 29.16
N GLN A 859 -11.89 -4.50 29.10
CA GLN A 859 -11.83 -5.69 28.26
C GLN A 859 -12.20 -5.40 26.78
N LEU A 860 -13.18 -4.52 26.52
CA LEU A 860 -13.68 -4.10 25.19
C LEU A 860 -12.71 -3.19 24.42
N TYR A 861 -12.03 -2.29 25.13
CA TYR A 861 -11.33 -1.16 24.52
C TYR A 861 -9.88 -0.97 25.01
N PHE A 862 -9.40 -1.68 26.04
CA PHE A 862 -8.07 -1.45 26.64
C PHE A 862 -7.02 -2.56 26.35
N GLY A 863 -7.24 -3.43 25.36
CA GLY A 863 -6.13 -4.17 24.78
C GLY A 863 -5.18 -3.23 24.03
N ASN A 864 -3.98 -3.00 24.57
CA ASN A 864 -2.82 -2.82 23.68
C ASN A 864 -2.74 -4.07 22.79
N PHE A 865 -2.06 -4.03 21.63
CA PHE A 865 -1.67 -5.23 20.86
C PHE A 865 -0.89 -6.28 21.68
N ASN A 866 -0.84 -6.22 23.00
CA ASN A 866 -0.26 -7.23 23.88
C ASN A 866 -1.27 -7.83 24.86
N CYS A 867 -2.54 -7.40 24.85
CA CYS A 867 -3.63 -7.89 25.72
C CYS A 867 -3.23 -8.02 27.20
N ARG A 868 -2.31 -7.15 27.67
CA ARG A 868 -1.81 -7.17 29.05
C ARG A 868 -2.83 -6.52 29.98
N LEU A 869 -3.86 -7.29 30.32
CA LEU A 869 -4.76 -7.01 31.44
C LEU A 869 -4.02 -7.27 32.76
N THR A 870 -3.08 -6.40 33.10
CA THR A 870 -2.54 -6.34 34.45
C THR A 870 -2.86 -4.98 35.02
N PHE A 871 -3.20 -4.94 36.31
CA PHE A 871 -3.34 -3.75 37.18
C PHE A 871 -2.15 -2.76 37.15
N PHE A 872 -1.17 -2.95 36.27
CA PHE A 872 0.16 -2.36 36.27
C PHE A 872 0.54 -1.64 34.96
N ILE A 873 -0.31 -1.57 33.93
CA ILE A 873 -0.04 -0.65 32.81
C ILE A 873 -0.42 0.76 33.29
N PRO A 874 0.52 1.73 33.30
CA PRO A 874 0.17 3.11 33.57
C PRO A 874 -0.81 3.61 32.50
N PHE A 875 -1.92 4.27 32.89
CA PHE A 875 -2.88 4.87 31.95
C PHE A 875 -2.22 5.81 30.92
N VAL A 876 -1.02 6.30 31.23
CA VAL A 876 -0.12 7.03 30.34
C VAL A 876 0.18 6.29 29.03
N GLU A 877 0.62 5.02 29.09
CA GLU A 877 0.96 4.22 27.89
C GLU A 877 -0.29 3.96 27.04
N TRP A 878 -1.44 3.77 27.70
CA TRP A 878 -2.73 3.61 27.04
C TRP A 878 -3.15 4.89 26.31
N TRP A 879 -3.04 6.06 26.97
CA TRP A 879 -3.39 7.34 26.36
C TRP A 879 -2.54 7.63 25.13
N GLN A 880 -1.23 7.35 25.20
CA GLN A 880 -0.35 7.49 24.06
C GLN A 880 -0.85 6.65 22.87
N GLU A 881 -1.04 5.35 23.06
CA GLU A 881 -1.51 4.44 22.00
C GLU A 881 -2.89 4.88 21.44
N LYS A 882 -3.79 5.36 22.30
CA LYS A 882 -5.11 5.84 21.88
C LYS A 882 -5.04 7.11 21.06
N LEU A 883 -4.26 8.10 21.48
CA LEU A 883 -4.06 9.32 20.72
C LEU A 883 -3.35 9.05 19.40
N GLU A 884 -2.42 8.09 19.35
CA GLU A 884 -1.75 7.70 18.11
C GLU A 884 -2.70 6.99 17.13
N ILE A 885 -3.50 6.02 17.59
CA ILE A 885 -4.48 5.31 16.73
C ILE A 885 -5.51 6.29 16.16
N HIS A 886 -6.04 7.15 17.03
CA HIS A 886 -7.07 8.14 16.72
C HIS A 886 -6.49 9.49 16.28
N SER A 887 -5.19 9.57 16.01
CA SER A 887 -4.62 10.79 15.44
C SER A 887 -5.24 11.05 14.08
N VAL A 888 -5.43 12.32 13.75
CA VAL A 888 -6.04 12.80 12.51
C VAL A 888 -5.23 14.00 12.02
N ARG A 889 -5.44 14.45 10.79
CA ARG A 889 -4.88 15.73 10.38
C ARG A 889 -5.74 16.84 10.94
N LEU A 890 -5.18 18.03 11.02
CA LEU A 890 -5.92 19.19 11.52
C LEU A 890 -7.18 19.46 10.67
N LEU A 891 -7.09 19.19 9.36
CA LEU A 891 -8.22 19.37 8.45
C LEU A 891 -9.44 18.50 8.82
N GLU A 892 -9.28 17.28 9.34
CA GLU A 892 -10.43 16.50 9.80
C GLU A 892 -11.15 17.15 10.97
N ILE A 893 -10.40 17.76 11.91
CA ILE A 893 -11.01 18.50 13.01
C ILE A 893 -11.73 19.74 12.46
N GLU A 894 -11.10 20.48 11.54
CA GLU A 894 -11.73 21.62 10.86
C GLU A 894 -13.04 21.20 10.17
N ARG A 895 -13.07 20.05 9.49
CA ARG A 895 -14.27 19.53 8.82
C ARG A 895 -15.35 19.07 9.80
N MET A 896 -15.00 18.42 10.90
CA MET A 896 -15.97 17.93 11.89
C MET A 896 -16.52 19.02 12.82
N THR A 897 -15.82 20.15 12.93
CA THR A 897 -16.20 21.26 13.82
C THR A 897 -16.70 22.50 13.05
N GLY A 898 -16.35 22.64 11.78
CA GLY A 898 -16.56 23.86 10.99
C GLY A 898 -15.68 25.03 11.41
N MET A 899 -14.64 24.79 12.23
CA MET A 899 -13.67 25.80 12.68
C MET A 899 -12.43 25.81 11.78
N GLU A 900 -11.66 26.89 11.80
CA GLU A 900 -10.31 26.93 11.24
C GLU A 900 -9.32 27.30 12.34
N PHE A 901 -8.25 26.52 12.51
CA PHE A 901 -7.34 26.62 13.67
C PHE A 901 -6.01 27.33 13.38
N LEU A 902 -5.77 27.69 12.11
CA LEU A 902 -4.53 28.34 11.66
C LEU A 902 -4.81 29.75 11.16
N GLY A 903 -4.12 30.75 11.73
CA GLY A 903 -4.20 32.15 11.34
C GLY A 903 -3.41 32.50 10.06
N GLU A 904 -2.95 33.75 9.95
CA GLU A 904 -2.20 34.32 8.80
C GLU A 904 -0.75 33.78 8.65
N GLU A 905 -0.51 32.49 8.83
CA GLU A 905 0.79 31.88 8.55
C GLU A 905 1.11 31.81 7.05
N ASP A 906 2.39 31.62 6.71
CA ASP A 906 2.84 31.28 5.35
C ASP A 906 1.96 30.15 4.79
N ARG A 907 1.43 30.35 3.58
CA ARG A 907 0.56 29.40 2.89
C ARG A 907 1.16 28.00 2.84
N VAL A 908 2.47 27.87 2.64
CA VAL A 908 3.16 26.57 2.60
C VAL A 908 3.11 25.88 3.96
N ARG A 909 3.41 26.63 5.03
CA ARG A 909 3.34 26.14 6.40
C ARG A 909 1.91 25.74 6.78
N ARG A 910 0.91 26.53 6.39
CA ARG A 910 -0.50 26.22 6.63
C ARG A 910 -0.93 24.92 5.96
N VAL A 911 -0.56 24.72 4.69
CA VAL A 911 -0.86 23.49 3.96
C VAL A 911 -0.21 22.30 4.66
N ALA A 912 1.06 22.42 5.05
CA ALA A 912 1.78 21.38 5.77
C ALA A 912 1.08 21.02 7.09
N LEU A 913 0.82 21.99 7.97
CA LEU A 913 0.15 21.75 9.25
C LEU A 913 -1.26 21.15 9.11
N ARG A 914 -1.98 21.49 8.03
CA ARG A 914 -3.31 20.89 7.72
C ARG A 914 -3.23 19.49 7.15
N SER A 915 -2.12 19.10 6.54
CA SER A 915 -1.99 17.84 5.81
C SER A 915 -1.16 16.79 6.52
N THR A 916 -0.28 17.18 7.43
CA THR A 916 0.56 16.28 8.21
C THR A 916 -0.29 15.34 9.07
N MET A 917 -0.05 14.04 8.90
CA MET A 917 -0.64 12.98 9.69
C MET A 917 0.42 12.43 10.64
N ASN A 918 0.12 12.39 11.94
CA ASN A 918 1.04 11.81 12.91
C ASN A 918 1.06 10.28 12.78
N VAL A 919 2.25 9.70 12.80
CA VAL A 919 2.50 8.27 12.79
C VAL A 919 2.81 7.73 14.19
N GLU A 920 2.95 6.42 14.32
CA GLU A 920 3.30 5.75 15.57
C GLU A 920 4.67 6.24 16.07
N GLY A 921 4.74 6.62 17.36
CA GLY A 921 5.95 7.18 17.98
C GLY A 921 6.06 8.72 17.95
N ASP A 922 5.26 9.42 17.12
CA ASP A 922 5.31 10.89 17.06
C ASP A 922 4.89 11.56 18.38
N LEU A 923 4.17 10.83 19.24
CA LEU A 923 3.77 11.30 20.57
C LEU A 923 4.69 10.82 21.70
N ASP A 924 5.75 10.06 21.41
CA ASP A 924 6.69 9.52 22.42
C ASP A 924 7.22 10.63 23.34
N TRP A 925 7.53 11.80 22.78
CA TRP A 925 8.07 12.94 23.53
C TRP A 925 7.09 13.43 24.61
N ALA A 926 5.78 13.48 24.30
CA ALA A 926 4.76 13.97 25.21
C ALA A 926 4.49 12.99 26.35
N PHE A 927 4.77 11.70 26.14
CA PHE A 927 4.49 10.63 27.07
C PHE A 927 5.73 10.01 27.71
N LYS A 928 6.95 10.52 27.44
CA LYS A 928 8.21 10.02 28.00
C LYS A 928 8.29 10.16 29.51
N GLU A 929 8.93 9.20 30.19
CA GLU A 929 9.21 9.34 31.62
C GLU A 929 10.22 10.47 31.86
N PRO A 930 10.02 11.30 32.91
CA PRO A 930 11.03 12.26 33.31
C PRO A 930 12.36 11.53 33.55
N SER A 931 13.46 12.05 33.01
CA SER A 931 14.75 11.35 33.09
C SER A 931 15.09 10.97 34.53
N SER A 932 15.28 9.67 34.76
CA SER A 932 15.44 9.02 36.07
C SER A 932 16.70 9.41 36.85
N SER A 933 17.48 10.39 36.40
CA SER A 933 18.72 10.83 37.07
C SER A 933 18.47 11.42 38.46
N SER A 934 17.31 12.03 38.70
CA SER A 934 16.94 12.64 39.99
C SER A 934 16.21 11.66 40.92
N VAL A 935 15.32 10.80 40.40
CA VAL A 935 14.53 9.85 41.20
C VAL A 935 15.35 8.61 41.59
N ALA A 936 16.19 8.08 40.69
CA ALA A 936 17.09 6.98 41.03
C ALA A 936 18.16 7.41 42.05
N ALA A 937 18.62 8.67 41.99
CA ALA A 937 19.52 9.25 42.98
C ALA A 937 18.84 9.40 44.35
N LEU A 938 17.58 9.87 44.40
CA LEU A 938 16.79 9.97 45.64
C LEU A 938 16.46 8.60 46.25
N CYS A 939 16.03 7.63 45.44
CA CYS A 939 15.78 6.27 45.90
C CYS A 939 17.06 5.58 46.39
N SER A 940 18.21 5.82 45.73
CA SER A 940 19.51 5.32 46.19
C SER A 940 19.93 5.98 47.51
N PHE A 941 19.70 7.29 47.68
CA PHE A 941 19.98 8.01 48.93
C PHE A 941 19.11 7.58 50.10
N LEU A 942 17.81 7.35 49.85
CA LEU A 942 16.86 6.87 50.87
C LEU A 942 17.14 5.41 51.24
N SER A 943 17.50 4.58 50.27
CA SER A 943 17.91 3.18 50.50
C SER A 943 19.20 3.10 51.32
N PHE A 944 20.18 3.97 51.03
CA PHE A 944 21.41 4.07 51.81
C PHE A 944 21.16 4.60 53.23
N SER A 945 20.30 5.61 53.40
CA SER A 945 19.95 6.12 54.74
C SER A 945 19.24 5.06 55.59
N PHE A 946 18.33 4.28 54.98
CA PHE A 946 17.62 3.21 55.67
C PHE A 946 18.57 2.05 56.05
N LEU A 947 19.51 1.68 55.17
CA LEU A 947 20.54 0.68 55.48
C LEU A 947 21.49 1.16 56.58
N PHE A 948 21.87 2.45 56.56
CA PHE A 948 22.77 3.02 57.58
C PHE A 948 22.11 3.05 58.96
N GLN A 949 20.80 3.32 59.01
CA GLN A 949 20.03 3.32 60.26
C GLN A 949 19.77 1.89 60.81
N LEU A 950 19.81 0.88 59.94
CA LEU A 950 19.76 -0.54 60.29
C LEU A 950 21.13 -1.12 60.70
N ILE A 951 22.23 -0.42 60.41
CA ILE A 951 23.59 -0.80 60.82
C ILE A 951 24.01 -0.09 62.12
N ILE A 952 23.38 1.05 62.44
CA ILE A 952 23.60 1.82 63.68
C ILE A 952 22.71 1.33 64.85
N ASN A 953 21.53 0.77 64.55
CA ASN A 953 20.71 0.02 65.53
C ASN A 953 21.14 -1.44 65.59
#